data_AF-A0A7S4VWY4-F1
#
_entry.id   AF-A0A7S4VWY4-F1
#
_cell.length_a   1.000
_cell.length_b   1.000
_cell.length_c   1.000
_cell.angle_alpha   90.00
_cell.angle_beta   90.00
_cell.angle_gamma   90.00
#
_symmetry.space_group_name_H-M   'P 1'
#
loop_
_entity.id
_entity.type
_entity.pdbx_description
1 polymer ?
#
loop_
_entity_poly.entity_id
_entity_poly.type
_entity_poly.pdbx_seq_one_letter_code
_entity_poly.pdbx_strand_id
1 'polypeptide(L)'
;MECETPQLSSWLLLREAAKDAFASALDAPPDDLVGLSSAMISVNFDNRESLDAFWGRGEGLEWPYGLYCIFGHLTAYYLLAWASASMGQKEDCLDSLSKANHLLRQDNHDLLEHTSWPVSSWDILTNLHGVLRGLPFLPRHSMPQLPTWVRGRLPLVWPPMGPTCWPSCAPSRAGAPRRRLGVWWTAKHPGPFVDIVTILEQFATDRYDVKVHSHAVSEYCGYAPYRGWLCTSDRRVEEVLQKELVLGRISERACGSEEGQWCGLRRLHRNFDAVVEAFTRTFYRELSGTIDLFMCGHPVFWCKLYQNFQAPIVGVWDMSHFFGVPEELHQRWTGEFSAIFRSPRNILVAFTPYHSFAAKSWLGLSIPYFHSLAIWASQQGRYSPERRDEVLLASCNIPDHVGLLERFAEEAAGFPHRLVAFPKKLSCGTNCPKAELARFRAAVLCPYDLSPLKVMEFYAMAMPTFVQSSCIWRTSMRWAQTTPYTAGPFSAHEEAEEAVAKAWPGGTDGWVRVFENWNNMLRWDEPWPLNSSTLPPELPFPAFISSRRVLFPPAAAFWAQFSDWASLPHLLHYRSAGQLLAMLATQPLEELREVSAAMVRHYTAMVAAGLSFWRGLVVALVEEGSSEAWKGPAVASL
;
A
#
# COMPACT_ATOMS: atom_id res chain seq x y z
N MET A 1 -3.88 -27.38 13.02
CA MET A 1 -4.33 -26.84 11.71
C MET A 1 -3.28 -26.82 10.61
N GLU A 2 -1.98 -26.74 10.93
CA GLU A 2 -0.88 -26.74 9.94
C GLU A 2 -0.66 -28.16 9.37
N CYS A 3 -1.68 -28.74 8.73
CA CYS A 3 -1.63 -30.09 8.14
C CYS A 3 -1.66 -31.25 9.17
N GLU A 4 -2.50 -31.11 10.19
CA GLU A 4 -2.57 -32.06 11.32
C GLU A 4 -3.66 -33.12 11.20
N THR A 5 -4.32 -33.24 10.03
CA THR A 5 -5.23 -34.36 9.82
C THR A 5 -4.44 -35.68 9.89
N PRO A 6 -5.03 -36.80 10.31
CA PRO A 6 -4.34 -38.09 10.29
C PRO A 6 -3.74 -38.45 8.92
N GLN A 7 -4.32 -37.91 7.84
CA GLN A 7 -3.86 -38.05 6.46
C GLN A 7 -2.61 -37.19 6.14
N LEU A 8 -2.33 -36.17 6.94
CA LEU A 8 -1.28 -35.17 6.72
C LEU A 8 -0.19 -35.19 7.83
N SER A 9 -0.26 -36.12 8.79
CA SER A 9 0.67 -36.22 9.92
C SER A 9 2.15 -36.35 9.52
N SER A 10 2.44 -36.87 8.33
CA SER A 10 3.78 -36.92 7.75
C SER A 10 4.40 -35.53 7.55
N TRP A 11 3.59 -34.48 7.33
CA TRP A 11 4.07 -33.09 7.22
C TRP A 11 4.56 -32.51 8.54
N LEU A 12 4.08 -33.03 9.68
CA LEU A 12 4.58 -32.60 10.99
C LEU A 12 6.01 -33.10 11.22
N LEU A 13 6.31 -34.33 10.80
CA LEU A 13 7.67 -34.86 10.85
C LEU A 13 8.62 -34.00 10.00
N LEU A 14 8.20 -33.64 8.78
CA LEU A 14 8.96 -32.72 7.93
C LEU A 14 9.15 -31.35 8.63
N ARG A 15 8.09 -30.80 9.23
CA ARG A 15 8.14 -29.50 9.92
C ARG A 15 9.16 -29.48 11.06
N GLU A 16 9.11 -30.46 11.94
CA GLU A 16 10.01 -30.52 13.11
C GLU A 16 11.44 -30.81 12.68
N ALA A 17 11.66 -31.77 11.77
CA ALA A 17 13.00 -32.05 11.25
C ALA A 17 13.61 -30.85 10.51
N ALA A 18 12.81 -30.11 9.74
CA ALA A 18 13.25 -28.89 9.08
C ALA A 18 13.60 -27.79 10.11
N LYS A 19 12.79 -27.61 11.16
CA LYS A 19 13.11 -26.66 12.25
C LYS A 19 14.47 -26.96 12.88
N ASP A 20 14.72 -28.23 13.21
CA ASP A 20 15.98 -28.66 13.83
C ASP A 20 17.17 -28.45 12.88
N ALA A 21 17.00 -28.77 11.59
CA ALA A 21 18.01 -28.56 10.57
C ALA A 21 18.37 -27.08 10.40
N PHE A 22 17.37 -26.18 10.33
CA PHE A 22 17.62 -24.74 10.23
C PHE A 22 18.24 -24.15 11.49
N ALA A 23 17.86 -24.63 12.67
CA ALA A 23 18.43 -24.20 13.95
C ALA A 23 19.92 -24.60 14.07
N SER A 24 20.30 -25.72 13.44
CA SER A 24 21.66 -26.25 13.47
C SER A 24 22.63 -25.56 12.49
N ALA A 25 22.15 -24.61 11.68
CA ALA A 25 22.94 -23.84 10.70
C ALA A 25 23.84 -24.73 9.81
N LEU A 26 23.30 -25.85 9.35
CA LEU A 26 24.02 -26.80 8.50
C LEU A 26 24.36 -26.16 7.13
N ASP A 27 25.40 -26.68 6.46
CA ASP A 27 25.73 -26.28 5.08
C ASP A 27 24.85 -26.99 4.04
N ALA A 28 24.28 -28.15 4.40
CA ALA A 28 23.38 -28.94 3.56
C ALA A 28 22.25 -29.55 4.44
N PRO A 29 21.05 -29.81 3.87
CA PRO A 29 20.01 -30.52 4.59
C PRO A 29 20.42 -32.00 4.74
N PRO A 30 20.00 -32.69 5.83
CA PRO A 30 20.21 -34.13 5.99
C PRO A 30 19.60 -34.96 4.83
N ASP A 31 20.27 -36.04 4.41
CA ASP A 31 19.84 -36.87 3.26
C ASP A 31 18.44 -37.51 3.46
N ASP A 32 18.13 -37.91 4.69
CA ASP A 32 16.81 -38.43 5.07
C ASP A 32 15.71 -37.38 4.92
N LEU A 33 16.03 -36.11 5.22
CA LEU A 33 15.12 -34.98 5.04
C LEU A 33 14.88 -34.68 3.55
N VAL A 34 15.90 -34.81 2.71
CA VAL A 34 15.80 -34.68 1.24
C VAL A 34 14.96 -35.81 0.65
N GLY A 35 15.20 -37.05 1.10
CA GLY A 35 14.43 -38.23 0.71
C GLY A 35 12.96 -38.10 1.10
N LEU A 36 12.68 -37.64 2.33
CA LEU A 36 11.33 -37.37 2.80
C LEU A 36 10.66 -36.29 1.94
N SER A 37 11.32 -35.15 1.71
CA SER A 37 10.79 -34.06 0.88
C SER A 37 10.40 -34.52 -0.53
N SER A 38 11.27 -35.32 -1.17
CA SER A 38 11.02 -35.89 -2.50
C SER A 38 9.81 -36.82 -2.51
N ALA A 39 9.73 -37.73 -1.52
CA ALA A 39 8.61 -38.66 -1.39
C ALA A 39 7.28 -37.93 -1.12
N MET A 40 7.30 -36.87 -0.32
CA MET A 40 6.11 -36.10 0.00
C MET A 40 5.56 -35.31 -1.19
N ILE A 41 6.44 -34.77 -2.04
CA ILE A 41 6.06 -34.12 -3.30
C ILE A 41 5.47 -35.16 -4.26
N SER A 42 6.14 -36.30 -4.48
CA SER A 42 5.68 -37.29 -5.47
C SER A 42 4.30 -37.88 -5.16
N VAL A 43 3.99 -38.10 -3.88
CA VAL A 43 2.69 -38.64 -3.45
C VAL A 43 1.52 -37.66 -3.66
N ASN A 44 1.78 -36.36 -3.69
CA ASN A 44 0.73 -35.33 -3.66
C ASN A 44 0.66 -34.44 -4.91
N PHE A 45 1.66 -34.46 -5.80
CA PHE A 45 1.71 -33.56 -6.96
C PHE A 45 0.83 -33.99 -8.14
N ASP A 46 0.39 -35.26 -8.20
CA ASP A 46 -0.51 -35.75 -9.25
C ASP A 46 -1.94 -35.17 -9.18
N ASN A 47 -2.23 -34.34 -8.16
CA ASN A 47 -3.55 -33.78 -7.94
C ASN A 47 -3.58 -32.27 -8.26
N ARG A 48 -3.20 -31.91 -9.49
CA ARG A 48 -3.27 -30.52 -9.99
C ARG A 48 -4.68 -29.91 -9.82
N GLU A 49 -5.71 -30.75 -9.96
CA GLU A 49 -7.10 -30.41 -9.65
C GLU A 49 -7.31 -30.00 -8.18
N SER A 50 -6.58 -30.60 -7.23
CA SER A 50 -6.64 -30.22 -5.82
C SER A 50 -5.93 -28.90 -5.52
N LEU A 51 -4.89 -28.52 -6.26
CA LEU A 51 -4.28 -27.20 -6.12
C LEU A 51 -5.22 -26.12 -6.68
N ASP A 52 -5.82 -26.37 -7.85
CA ASP A 52 -6.83 -25.50 -8.44
C ASP A 52 -8.11 -25.44 -7.59
N ALA A 53 -8.49 -26.54 -6.91
CA ALA A 53 -9.61 -26.58 -5.97
C ALA A 53 -9.28 -25.90 -4.64
N PHE A 54 -8.05 -26.07 -4.12
CA PHE A 54 -7.57 -25.39 -2.91
C PHE A 54 -7.62 -23.87 -3.09
N TRP A 55 -7.28 -23.41 -4.29
CA TRP A 55 -7.31 -21.99 -4.65
C TRP A 55 -8.61 -21.53 -5.32
N GLY A 56 -9.50 -22.48 -5.65
CA GLY A 56 -10.75 -22.25 -6.35
C GLY A 56 -11.75 -21.51 -5.48
N ARG A 57 -12.31 -20.40 -5.99
CA ARG A 57 -13.30 -19.55 -5.31
C ARG A 57 -14.69 -20.19 -5.28
N GLY A 58 -14.81 -21.44 -4.85
CA GLY A 58 -16.11 -22.01 -4.51
C GLY A 58 -16.59 -21.36 -3.22
N GLU A 59 -17.40 -20.30 -3.31
CA GLU A 59 -18.14 -19.80 -2.15
C GLU A 59 -18.93 -20.97 -1.53
N GLY A 60 -18.57 -21.38 -0.32
CA GLY A 60 -19.24 -22.47 0.39
C GLY A 60 -18.54 -23.84 0.38
N LEU A 61 -17.35 -23.98 -0.23
CA LEU A 61 -16.54 -25.18 0.01
C LEU A 61 -15.91 -25.12 1.40
N GLU A 62 -16.01 -26.23 2.15
CA GLU A 62 -15.28 -26.40 3.41
C GLU A 62 -13.78 -26.16 3.18
N TRP A 63 -13.17 -25.39 4.07
CA TRP A 63 -11.78 -24.94 4.00
C TRP A 63 -10.81 -26.07 3.54
N PRO A 64 -10.09 -25.93 2.42
CA PRO A 64 -9.46 -27.05 1.70
C PRO A 64 -8.17 -27.62 2.32
N TYR A 65 -7.74 -27.14 3.48
CA TYR A 65 -6.50 -27.60 4.16
C TYR A 65 -6.59 -29.03 4.72
N GLY A 66 -7.76 -29.67 4.68
CA GLY A 66 -7.91 -31.07 5.11
C GLY A 66 -7.27 -32.07 4.15
N LEU A 67 -7.14 -31.72 2.86
CA LEU A 67 -6.70 -32.63 1.80
C LEU A 67 -5.31 -32.30 1.25
N TYR A 68 -4.83 -31.07 1.47
CA TYR A 68 -3.57 -30.60 0.90
C TYR A 68 -2.81 -29.71 1.88
N CYS A 69 -1.52 -30.03 2.08
CA CYS A 69 -0.62 -29.26 2.93
C CYS A 69 0.24 -28.31 2.11
N ILE A 70 -0.24 -27.09 1.84
CA ILE A 70 0.53 -26.08 1.07
C ILE A 70 1.85 -25.73 1.75
N PHE A 71 1.86 -25.55 3.07
CA PHE A 71 3.06 -25.18 3.84
C PHE A 71 4.14 -26.26 3.82
N GLY A 72 3.70 -27.52 3.86
CA GLY A 72 4.55 -28.68 3.73
C GLY A 72 5.21 -28.75 2.36
N HIS A 73 4.45 -28.56 1.29
CA HIS A 73 5.00 -28.55 -0.08
C HIS A 73 6.00 -27.41 -0.28
N LEU A 74 5.67 -26.21 0.18
CA LEU A 74 6.58 -25.06 0.13
C LEU A 74 7.92 -25.38 0.79
N THR A 75 7.88 -26.02 1.96
CA THR A 75 9.10 -26.40 2.67
C THR A 75 9.84 -27.55 2.02
N ALA A 76 9.13 -28.57 1.54
CA ALA A 76 9.76 -29.67 0.79
C ALA A 76 10.52 -29.13 -0.42
N TYR A 77 9.90 -28.26 -1.24
CA TYR A 77 10.59 -27.62 -2.37
C TYR A 77 11.78 -26.77 -1.93
N TYR A 78 11.65 -26.04 -0.83
CA TYR A 78 12.74 -25.22 -0.31
C TYR A 78 13.93 -26.07 0.19
N LEU A 79 13.67 -27.21 0.84
CA LEU A 79 14.70 -28.16 1.27
C LEU A 79 15.39 -28.85 0.08
N LEU A 80 14.63 -29.21 -0.98
CA LEU A 80 15.23 -29.71 -2.22
C LEU A 80 16.11 -28.66 -2.88
N ALA A 81 15.69 -27.40 -2.89
CA ALA A 81 16.51 -26.31 -3.41
C ALA A 81 17.82 -26.15 -2.64
N TRP A 82 17.76 -26.24 -1.30
CA TRP A 82 18.94 -26.22 -0.45
C TRP A 82 19.89 -27.36 -0.79
N ALA A 83 19.38 -28.60 -0.88
CA ALA A 83 20.18 -29.78 -1.23
C ALA A 83 20.88 -29.62 -2.58
N SER A 84 20.13 -29.23 -3.62
CA SER A 84 20.67 -28.98 -4.96
C SER A 84 21.74 -27.89 -4.96
N ALA A 85 21.53 -26.80 -4.21
CA ALA A 85 22.53 -25.75 -4.08
C ALA A 85 23.83 -26.26 -3.44
N SER A 86 23.74 -27.06 -2.37
CA SER A 86 24.91 -27.65 -1.70
C SER A 86 25.67 -28.65 -2.59
N MET A 87 25.00 -29.25 -3.56
CA MET A 87 25.61 -30.12 -4.59
C MET A 87 26.14 -29.34 -5.81
N GLY A 88 26.02 -28.01 -5.85
CA GLY A 88 26.40 -27.18 -7.01
C GLY A 88 25.44 -27.29 -8.20
N GLN A 89 24.25 -27.86 -8.00
CA GLN A 89 23.20 -28.02 -9.03
C GLN A 89 22.32 -26.77 -9.09
N LYS A 90 22.84 -25.70 -9.71
CA LYS A 90 22.14 -24.40 -9.79
C LYS A 90 20.75 -24.50 -10.44
N GLU A 91 20.63 -25.24 -11.54
CA GLU A 91 19.37 -25.33 -12.30
C GLU A 91 18.25 -26.01 -11.49
N ASP A 92 18.56 -27.12 -10.82
CA ASP A 92 17.61 -27.86 -9.97
C ASP A 92 17.18 -27.04 -8.74
N CYS A 93 18.11 -26.28 -8.16
CA CYS A 93 17.81 -25.33 -7.10
C CYS A 93 16.82 -24.26 -7.57
N LEU A 94 17.06 -23.66 -8.74
CA LEU A 94 16.19 -22.64 -9.32
C LEU A 94 14.80 -23.17 -9.69
N ASP A 95 14.72 -24.39 -10.22
CA ASP A 95 13.45 -25.05 -10.53
C ASP A 95 12.63 -25.28 -9.26
N SER A 96 13.26 -25.82 -8.20
CA SER A 96 12.61 -26.05 -6.91
C SER A 96 12.13 -24.75 -6.25
N LEU A 97 12.95 -23.70 -6.23
CA LEU A 97 12.55 -22.37 -5.74
C LEU A 97 11.45 -21.74 -6.58
N SER A 98 11.47 -21.92 -7.90
CA SER A 98 10.43 -21.43 -8.79
C SER A 98 9.08 -22.12 -8.55
N LYS A 99 9.10 -23.44 -8.31
CA LYS A 99 7.92 -24.22 -7.91
C LYS A 99 7.37 -23.77 -6.56
N ALA A 100 8.24 -23.57 -5.56
CA ALA A 100 7.84 -23.00 -4.27
C ALA A 100 7.21 -21.60 -4.44
N ASN A 101 7.84 -20.71 -5.20
CA ASN A 101 7.31 -19.38 -5.49
C ASN A 101 5.97 -19.42 -6.22
N HIS A 102 5.76 -20.38 -7.13
CA HIS A 102 4.48 -20.57 -7.80
C HIS A 102 3.37 -20.95 -6.81
N LEU A 103 3.68 -21.82 -5.85
CA LEU A 103 2.76 -22.25 -4.80
C LEU A 103 2.40 -21.15 -3.80
N LEU A 104 3.28 -20.17 -3.58
CA LEU A 104 2.96 -19.00 -2.74
C LEU A 104 1.79 -18.19 -3.29
N ARG A 105 1.44 -18.38 -4.57
CA ARG A 105 0.66 -17.46 -5.40
C ARG A 105 1.29 -16.08 -5.34
N GLN A 106 1.72 -15.56 -6.48
CA GLN A 106 2.30 -14.21 -6.60
C GLN A 106 1.27 -13.08 -6.33
N ASP A 107 0.17 -13.40 -5.64
CA ASP A 107 -0.84 -12.50 -5.17
C ASP A 107 -0.55 -12.01 -3.75
N ASN A 108 -1.50 -11.28 -3.17
CA ASN A 108 -1.29 -10.56 -1.92
C ASN A 108 -1.41 -11.47 -0.68
N HIS A 109 -1.51 -12.79 -0.85
CA HIS A 109 -1.78 -13.72 0.23
C HIS A 109 -0.48 -14.39 0.64
N ASP A 110 -0.02 -14.11 1.86
CA ASP A 110 1.06 -14.88 2.45
C ASP A 110 0.61 -15.52 3.73
N LEU A 111 0.25 -16.78 3.59
CA LEU A 111 -0.19 -17.57 4.70
C LEU A 111 1.03 -18.06 5.52
N LEU A 112 2.24 -18.13 4.95
CA LEU A 112 3.43 -18.60 5.67
C LEU A 112 3.77 -17.66 6.83
N GLU A 113 3.73 -16.36 6.58
CA GLU A 113 4.11 -15.33 7.56
C GLU A 113 3.15 -15.27 8.75
N HIS A 114 2.00 -15.95 8.68
CA HIS A 114 1.08 -16.09 9.81
C HIS A 114 1.37 -17.32 10.69
N THR A 115 2.16 -18.27 10.19
CA THR A 115 2.33 -19.60 10.78
C THR A 115 3.63 -19.73 11.55
N SER A 116 3.78 -20.88 12.22
CA SER A 116 5.05 -21.27 12.85
C SER A 116 5.92 -22.14 11.95
N TRP A 117 5.60 -22.23 10.66
CA TRP A 117 6.35 -23.03 9.71
C TRP A 117 7.79 -22.50 9.58
N PRO A 118 8.79 -23.40 9.50
CA PRO A 118 10.21 -23.01 9.44
C PRO A 118 10.62 -22.22 8.20
N VAL A 119 9.87 -22.29 7.10
CA VAL A 119 10.19 -21.58 5.86
C VAL A 119 9.23 -20.41 5.70
N SER A 120 9.77 -19.21 5.51
CA SER A 120 9.01 -18.02 5.17
C SER A 120 9.02 -17.78 3.66
N SER A 121 8.14 -16.92 3.17
CA SER A 121 8.23 -16.55 1.76
C SER A 121 9.42 -15.62 1.48
N TRP A 122 9.83 -14.86 2.50
CA TRP A 122 11.06 -14.09 2.46
C TRP A 122 12.26 -14.99 2.14
N ASP A 123 12.35 -16.16 2.78
CA ASP A 123 13.41 -17.14 2.52
C ASP A 123 13.40 -17.63 1.07
N ILE A 124 12.22 -18.02 0.57
CA ILE A 124 12.05 -18.53 -0.80
C ILE A 124 12.44 -17.45 -1.83
N LEU A 125 11.91 -16.24 -1.72
CA LEU A 125 12.16 -15.18 -2.69
C LEU A 125 13.59 -14.66 -2.64
N THR A 126 14.18 -14.58 -1.44
CA THR A 126 15.55 -14.08 -1.27
C THR A 126 16.55 -15.07 -1.86
N ASN A 127 16.36 -16.38 -1.64
CA ASN A 127 17.18 -17.40 -2.30
C ASN A 127 16.94 -17.48 -3.80
N LEU A 128 15.69 -17.40 -4.26
CA LEU A 128 15.40 -17.41 -5.70
C LEU A 128 16.14 -16.28 -6.42
N HIS A 129 16.06 -15.06 -5.88
CA HIS A 129 16.78 -13.92 -6.42
C HIS A 129 18.30 -14.11 -6.31
N GLY A 130 18.80 -14.55 -5.15
CA GLY A 130 20.23 -14.70 -4.90
C GLY A 130 20.88 -15.72 -5.83
N VAL A 131 20.31 -16.92 -5.93
CA VAL A 131 20.84 -18.02 -6.76
C VAL A 131 20.80 -17.65 -8.24
N LEU A 132 19.74 -16.97 -8.72
CA LEU A 132 19.69 -16.46 -10.10
C LEU A 132 20.93 -15.61 -10.43
N ARG A 133 21.36 -14.78 -9.48
CA ARG A 133 22.53 -13.88 -9.57
C ARG A 133 23.87 -14.53 -9.18
N GLY A 134 23.87 -15.83 -8.89
CA GLY A 134 25.10 -16.56 -8.54
C GLY A 134 25.55 -16.37 -7.09
N LEU A 135 24.68 -15.86 -6.21
CA LEU A 135 24.92 -15.84 -4.77
C LEU A 135 24.66 -17.22 -4.17
N PRO A 136 25.35 -17.58 -3.06
CA PRO A 136 25.12 -18.84 -2.39
C PRO A 136 23.71 -18.90 -1.80
N PHE A 137 23.13 -20.10 -1.78
CA PHE A 137 21.90 -20.37 -1.07
C PHE A 137 22.13 -20.24 0.44
N LEU A 138 21.23 -19.56 1.14
CA LEU A 138 21.25 -19.46 2.61
C LEU A 138 20.00 -20.16 3.17
N PRO A 139 20.14 -21.15 4.06
CA PRO A 139 18.99 -21.93 4.57
C PRO A 139 17.95 -21.07 5.25
N ARG A 140 18.39 -19.99 5.90
CA ARG A 140 17.50 -19.07 6.61
C ARG A 140 18.03 -17.66 6.45
N HIS A 141 17.16 -16.76 6.02
CA HIS A 141 17.45 -15.34 5.99
C HIS A 141 16.89 -14.72 7.27
N SER A 142 17.66 -13.88 7.94
CA SER A 142 17.01 -12.96 8.88
C SER A 142 16.04 -12.13 8.04
N MET A 143 14.81 -11.96 8.49
CA MET A 143 13.98 -10.90 7.92
C MET A 143 14.51 -9.60 8.53
N PRO A 144 14.75 -8.53 7.74
CA PRO A 144 15.01 -7.24 8.33
C PRO A 144 13.82 -6.97 9.23
N GLN A 145 14.07 -6.79 10.53
CA GLN A 145 13.01 -6.29 11.39
C GLN A 145 12.73 -4.91 10.86
N LEU A 146 11.68 -4.74 10.05
CA LEU A 146 11.31 -3.48 9.44
C LEU A 146 11.29 -2.43 10.56
N PRO A 147 12.36 -1.66 10.68
CA PRO A 147 12.70 -1.08 11.96
C PRO A 147 12.11 0.32 12.01
N THR A 148 12.13 0.89 13.20
CA THR A 148 11.78 2.28 13.46
C THR A 148 12.74 3.29 12.82
N TRP A 149 13.63 2.88 11.90
CA TRP A 149 14.66 3.74 11.29
C TRP A 149 14.07 4.99 10.65
N VAL A 150 12.93 4.83 9.96
CA VAL A 150 12.20 5.93 9.32
C VAL A 150 11.09 6.47 10.23
N ARG A 151 10.54 5.62 11.12
CA ARG A 151 9.45 5.97 12.03
C ARG A 151 9.86 7.13 12.94
N GLY A 152 9.09 8.21 12.89
CA GLY A 152 9.35 9.42 13.67
C GLY A 152 10.52 10.28 13.16
N ARG A 153 11.19 9.91 12.06
CA ARG A 153 12.18 10.76 11.37
C ARG A 153 11.59 11.52 10.20
N LEU A 154 10.59 10.95 9.53
CA LEU A 154 9.86 11.66 8.48
C LEU A 154 8.93 12.71 9.10
N PRO A 155 8.87 13.91 8.52
CA PRO A 155 7.88 14.89 8.95
C PRO A 155 6.46 14.43 8.57
N LEU A 156 5.45 14.96 9.27
CA LEU A 156 4.05 14.60 9.02
C LEU A 156 3.54 15.03 7.63
N VAL A 157 4.23 16.00 7.03
CA VAL A 157 3.99 16.51 5.68
C VAL A 157 5.34 16.99 5.12
N TRP A 158 5.49 16.97 3.80
CA TRP A 158 6.73 17.36 3.12
C TRP A 158 6.51 18.42 2.05
N PRO A 159 7.42 19.40 1.88
CA PRO A 159 8.60 19.69 2.69
C PRO A 159 8.24 20.22 4.10
N PRO A 160 9.13 20.10 5.11
CA PRO A 160 8.80 20.43 6.49
C PRO A 160 8.86 21.93 6.83
N MET A 161 9.33 22.81 5.92
CA MET A 161 9.65 24.20 6.27
C MET A 161 9.02 25.25 5.35
N GLY A 162 7.87 25.80 5.73
CA GLY A 162 7.42 27.12 5.34
C GLY A 162 7.68 28.16 6.44
N PRO A 163 7.86 29.46 6.11
CA PRO A 163 7.99 30.50 7.12
C PRO A 163 6.75 30.52 8.04
N THR A 164 6.94 30.82 9.32
CA THR A 164 5.92 30.80 10.39
C THR A 164 4.67 31.64 10.13
N CYS A 165 4.64 32.43 9.05
CA CYS A 165 3.56 33.36 8.74
C CYS A 165 3.13 33.40 7.27
N TRP A 166 3.33 32.33 6.48
CA TRP A 166 2.83 32.25 5.10
C TRP A 166 1.41 31.67 5.02
N PRO A 167 0.49 32.24 4.22
CA PRO A 167 0.55 33.51 3.49
C PRO A 167 -0.12 34.61 4.33
N SER A 168 0.70 35.51 4.87
CA SER A 168 0.33 36.64 5.73
C SER A 168 -0.53 36.25 6.94
N CYS A 169 0.09 36.19 8.13
CA CYS A 169 -0.59 36.26 9.43
C CYS A 169 -1.34 37.59 9.67
N ALA A 170 -1.59 38.40 8.64
CA ALA A 170 -2.53 39.48 8.78
C ALA A 170 -3.90 38.83 9.03
N PRO A 171 -4.49 38.97 10.23
CA PRO A 171 -5.88 38.57 10.42
C PRO A 171 -6.67 39.21 9.29
N SER A 172 -7.51 38.43 8.61
CA SER A 172 -8.43 39.02 7.64
C SER A 172 -9.11 40.18 8.36
N ARG A 173 -9.07 41.39 7.77
CA ARG A 173 -9.78 42.52 8.37
C ARG A 173 -11.22 42.05 8.54
N ALA A 174 -11.68 41.94 9.78
CA ALA A 174 -13.05 41.52 10.07
C ALA A 174 -14.00 42.35 9.21
N GLY A 175 -14.72 41.70 8.29
CA GLY A 175 -15.63 42.36 7.35
C GLY A 175 -15.15 42.44 5.88
N ALA A 176 -13.97 41.95 5.51
CA ALA A 176 -13.64 41.79 4.10
C ALA A 176 -14.58 40.74 3.45
N PRO A 177 -15.14 41.00 2.25
CA PRO A 177 -15.98 40.03 1.58
C PRO A 177 -15.17 38.77 1.26
N ARG A 178 -15.73 37.60 1.58
CA ARG A 178 -15.13 36.30 1.26
C ARG A 178 -14.99 36.16 -0.25
N ARG A 179 -13.83 35.73 -0.71
CA ARG A 179 -13.58 35.41 -2.12
C ARG A 179 -14.24 34.08 -2.43
N ARG A 180 -14.95 33.98 -3.55
CA ARG A 180 -15.46 32.68 -4.01
C ARG A 180 -14.28 31.82 -4.44
N LEU A 181 -14.28 30.54 -4.04
CA LEU A 181 -13.33 29.53 -4.48
C LEU A 181 -14.10 28.34 -5.06
N GLY A 182 -14.16 28.22 -6.38
CA GLY A 182 -14.71 27.08 -7.09
C GLY A 182 -13.67 25.98 -7.27
N VAL A 183 -13.94 24.79 -6.72
CA VAL A 183 -13.08 23.62 -6.88
C VAL A 183 -13.83 22.56 -7.66
N TRP A 184 -13.23 22.01 -8.71
CA TRP A 184 -13.77 20.88 -9.46
C TRP A 184 -12.82 19.70 -9.40
N TRP A 185 -13.32 18.52 -9.02
CA TRP A 185 -12.46 17.34 -9.00
C TRP A 185 -13.11 16.09 -9.57
N THR A 186 -12.27 15.23 -10.14
CA THR A 186 -12.66 13.92 -10.70
C THR A 186 -11.69 12.83 -10.26
N ALA A 187 -12.22 11.68 -9.85
CA ALA A 187 -11.43 10.47 -9.64
C ALA A 187 -12.26 9.22 -9.89
N LYS A 188 -11.60 8.08 -10.08
CA LYS A 188 -12.28 6.78 -9.95
C LYS A 188 -12.52 6.42 -8.50
N HIS A 189 -11.60 6.73 -7.57
CA HIS A 189 -11.77 6.38 -6.16
C HIS A 189 -11.98 7.65 -5.32
N PRO A 190 -13.11 7.79 -4.59
CA PRO A 190 -13.41 9.01 -3.85
C PRO A 190 -12.62 9.11 -2.54
N GLY A 191 -12.23 7.98 -1.95
CA GLY A 191 -11.56 7.90 -0.66
C GLY A 191 -10.38 8.87 -0.46
N PRO A 192 -9.38 8.91 -1.36
CA PRO A 192 -8.29 9.87 -1.32
C PRO A 192 -8.73 11.34 -1.19
N PHE A 193 -9.87 11.68 -1.79
CA PHE A 193 -10.36 13.05 -1.88
C PHE A 193 -11.30 13.41 -0.73
N VAL A 194 -11.79 12.44 0.04
CA VAL A 194 -12.65 12.68 1.23
C VAL A 194 -11.98 13.71 2.13
N ASP A 195 -10.71 13.51 2.44
CA ASP A 195 -9.98 14.41 3.34
C ASP A 195 -9.81 15.80 2.74
N ILE A 196 -9.46 15.88 1.46
CA ILE A 196 -9.20 17.16 0.83
C ILE A 196 -10.50 17.97 0.70
N VAL A 197 -11.59 17.32 0.29
CA VAL A 197 -12.93 17.92 0.23
C VAL A 197 -13.35 18.37 1.63
N THR A 198 -13.21 17.51 2.65
CA THR A 198 -13.55 17.84 4.04
C THR A 198 -12.72 19.03 4.53
N ILE A 199 -11.42 19.05 4.23
CA ILE A 199 -10.52 20.14 4.58
C ILE A 199 -10.95 21.41 3.86
N LEU A 200 -11.24 21.37 2.56
CA LEU A 200 -11.65 22.54 1.78
C LEU A 200 -13.00 23.11 2.24
N GLU A 201 -13.97 22.24 2.52
CA GLU A 201 -15.29 22.62 3.06
C GLU A 201 -15.17 23.22 4.47
N GLN A 202 -14.33 22.64 5.33
CA GLN A 202 -14.01 23.22 6.65
C GLN A 202 -13.06 24.42 6.57
N PHE A 203 -12.33 24.56 5.46
CA PHE A 203 -11.48 25.69 5.11
C PHE A 203 -12.29 26.82 4.46
N ALA A 204 -13.62 26.81 4.59
CA ALA A 204 -14.42 28.04 4.64
C ALA A 204 -13.92 28.93 5.80
N THR A 205 -12.72 29.46 5.63
CA THR A 205 -12.10 30.45 6.47
C THR A 205 -12.82 31.76 6.29
N ASP A 206 -12.47 32.73 7.12
CA ASP A 206 -12.87 34.12 6.92
C ASP A 206 -12.47 34.68 5.53
N ARG A 207 -11.62 33.98 4.75
CA ARG A 207 -11.16 34.40 3.42
C ARG A 207 -11.97 33.87 2.24
N TYR A 208 -12.48 32.63 2.28
CA TYR A 208 -13.11 32.00 1.11
C TYR A 208 -14.52 31.49 1.35
N ASP A 209 -15.37 31.65 0.34
CA ASP A 209 -16.62 30.91 0.17
C ASP A 209 -16.35 29.75 -0.81
N VAL A 210 -16.07 28.58 -0.25
CA VAL A 210 -15.60 27.42 -0.99
C VAL A 210 -16.77 26.61 -1.52
N LYS A 211 -16.79 26.36 -2.83
CA LYS A 211 -17.76 25.49 -3.50
C LYS A 211 -17.02 24.33 -4.18
N VAL A 212 -17.19 23.13 -3.64
CA VAL A 212 -16.59 21.92 -4.20
C VAL A 212 -17.58 21.19 -5.10
N HIS A 213 -17.16 20.88 -6.33
CA HIS A 213 -17.87 20.10 -7.32
C HIS A 213 -17.20 18.72 -7.42
N SER A 214 -17.83 17.72 -6.81
CA SER A 214 -17.29 16.37 -6.67
C SER A 214 -17.80 15.42 -7.75
N HIS A 215 -16.87 14.81 -8.50
CA HIS A 215 -17.21 13.94 -9.61
C HIS A 215 -16.45 12.61 -9.59
N ALA A 216 -16.65 11.82 -8.54
CA ALA A 216 -16.14 10.45 -8.53
C ALA A 216 -17.00 9.50 -9.40
N VAL A 217 -16.37 8.69 -10.24
CA VAL A 217 -17.01 7.60 -11.00
C VAL A 217 -16.47 6.27 -10.47
N SER A 218 -17.17 5.70 -9.50
CA SER A 218 -16.62 4.66 -8.63
C SER A 218 -17.58 3.54 -8.29
N GLU A 219 -17.06 2.33 -8.11
CA GLU A 219 -17.78 1.24 -7.43
C GLU A 219 -18.10 1.60 -5.97
N TYR A 220 -17.31 2.50 -5.37
CA TYR A 220 -17.53 3.02 -4.02
C TYR A 220 -18.75 3.96 -3.96
N CYS A 221 -19.35 4.36 -5.08
CA CYS A 221 -20.62 5.09 -5.10
C CYS A 221 -21.84 4.22 -4.69
N GLY A 222 -21.61 2.92 -4.48
CA GLY A 222 -22.52 2.04 -3.75
C GLY A 222 -22.68 2.44 -2.28
N TYR A 223 -21.66 3.04 -1.66
CA TYR A 223 -21.71 3.47 -0.26
C TYR A 223 -22.60 4.71 -0.10
N ALA A 224 -23.62 4.60 0.75
CA ALA A 224 -24.58 5.68 0.99
C ALA A 224 -23.91 7.02 1.36
N PRO A 225 -22.86 7.06 2.21
CA PRO A 225 -22.18 8.32 2.53
C PRO A 225 -21.52 9.02 1.33
N TYR A 226 -21.10 8.27 0.30
CA TYR A 226 -20.40 8.85 -0.86
C TYR A 226 -21.34 9.28 -1.98
N ARG A 227 -22.45 8.56 -2.16
CA ARG A 227 -23.36 8.75 -3.30
C ARG A 227 -23.88 10.18 -3.45
N GLY A 228 -24.20 10.85 -2.33
CA GLY A 228 -24.74 12.22 -2.34
C GLY A 228 -23.71 13.32 -2.14
N TRP A 229 -22.44 12.96 -1.95
CA TRP A 229 -21.40 13.92 -1.54
C TRP A 229 -20.20 13.94 -2.49
N LEU A 230 -19.62 12.78 -2.78
CA LEU A 230 -18.37 12.67 -3.53
C LEU A 230 -18.56 12.12 -4.94
N CYS A 231 -19.62 11.36 -5.14
CA CYS A 231 -19.94 10.73 -6.42
C CYS A 231 -20.62 11.71 -7.37
N THR A 232 -20.31 11.58 -8.66
CA THR A 232 -20.97 12.40 -9.66
C THR A 232 -22.48 12.09 -9.70
N SER A 233 -23.29 13.13 -9.64
CA SER A 233 -24.70 13.08 -10.05
C SER A 233 -24.91 13.61 -11.47
N ASP A 234 -23.84 14.13 -12.10
CA ASP A 234 -23.87 14.66 -13.46
C ASP A 234 -23.67 13.53 -14.48
N ARG A 235 -24.75 13.19 -15.19
CA ARG A 235 -24.74 12.16 -16.25
C ARG A 235 -23.78 12.47 -17.38
N ARG A 236 -23.52 13.75 -17.68
CA ARG A 236 -22.58 14.15 -18.72
C ARG A 236 -21.16 13.69 -18.37
N VAL A 237 -20.80 13.72 -17.08
CA VAL A 237 -19.50 13.22 -16.61
C VAL A 237 -19.43 11.70 -16.77
N GLU A 238 -20.50 10.98 -16.40
CA GLU A 238 -20.57 9.52 -16.56
C GLU A 238 -20.44 9.10 -18.03
N GLU A 239 -21.10 9.82 -18.94
CA GLU A 239 -21.05 9.58 -20.39
C GLU A 239 -19.65 9.85 -20.96
N VAL A 240 -19.06 11.01 -20.66
CA VAL A 240 -17.72 11.39 -21.15
C VAL A 240 -16.65 10.42 -20.65
N LEU A 241 -16.69 10.05 -19.37
CA LEU A 241 -15.74 9.10 -18.78
C LEU A 241 -16.06 7.64 -19.11
N GLN A 242 -17.12 7.39 -19.87
CA GLN A 242 -17.57 6.05 -20.25
C GLN A 242 -17.66 5.14 -19.02
N LYS A 243 -18.52 5.53 -18.06
CA LYS A 243 -18.70 4.89 -16.76
C LYS A 243 -18.71 3.36 -16.81
N GLU A 244 -19.31 2.75 -17.83
CA GLU A 244 -19.33 1.29 -17.99
C GLU A 244 -17.93 0.69 -18.16
N LEU A 245 -16.99 1.37 -18.82
CA LEU A 245 -15.59 0.95 -18.86
C LEU A 245 -14.88 1.17 -17.53
N VAL A 246 -15.21 2.25 -16.81
CA VAL A 246 -14.60 2.56 -15.50
C VAL A 246 -15.05 1.58 -14.42
N LEU A 247 -16.33 1.22 -14.42
CA LEU A 247 -16.96 0.35 -13.42
C LEU A 247 -17.01 -1.12 -13.82
N GLY A 248 -16.86 -1.42 -15.11
CA GLY A 248 -16.87 -2.77 -15.65
C GLY A 248 -15.78 -3.61 -15.02
N ARG A 249 -16.16 -4.44 -14.03
CA ARG A 249 -15.32 -5.53 -13.53
C ARG A 249 -15.32 -6.64 -14.56
N ILE A 250 -14.55 -6.45 -15.63
CA ILE A 250 -14.27 -7.54 -16.56
C ILE A 250 -13.41 -8.53 -15.78
N SER A 251 -13.92 -9.76 -15.60
CA SER A 251 -13.13 -10.80 -14.95
C SER A 251 -11.79 -10.94 -15.66
N GLU A 252 -10.72 -11.19 -14.90
CA GLU A 252 -9.36 -11.38 -15.45
C GLU A 252 -9.34 -12.37 -16.61
N ARG A 253 -10.12 -13.46 -16.48
CA ARG A 253 -10.36 -14.46 -17.54
C ARG A 253 -11.02 -13.88 -18.80
N ALA A 254 -11.97 -12.96 -18.66
CA ALA A 254 -12.65 -12.31 -19.79
C ALA A 254 -11.82 -11.19 -20.44
N CYS A 255 -10.78 -10.70 -19.77
CA CYS A 255 -9.83 -9.75 -20.36
C CYS A 255 -8.78 -10.41 -21.26
N GLY A 256 -8.58 -11.73 -21.14
CA GLY A 256 -7.56 -12.45 -21.90
C GLY A 256 -6.13 -12.05 -21.57
N SER A 257 -5.89 -11.36 -20.45
CA SER A 257 -4.56 -10.97 -19.99
C SER A 257 -4.33 -11.43 -18.55
N GLU A 258 -3.09 -11.81 -18.23
CA GLU A 258 -2.60 -12.06 -16.86
C GLU A 258 -2.60 -10.77 -15.98
N GLU A 259 -3.26 -9.68 -16.43
CA GLU A 259 -2.98 -8.31 -16.00
C GLU A 259 -4.15 -7.66 -15.24
N GLY A 260 -5.14 -8.46 -14.81
CA GLY A 260 -6.03 -8.11 -13.71
C GLY A 260 -7.32 -7.34 -14.03
N GLN A 261 -7.98 -6.85 -12.98
CA GLN A 261 -9.38 -6.39 -12.93
C GLN A 261 -9.66 -5.01 -13.57
N TRP A 262 -8.67 -4.38 -14.24
CA TRP A 262 -8.69 -2.96 -14.65
C TRP A 262 -8.70 -2.72 -16.16
N CYS A 263 -9.06 -3.72 -16.96
CA CYS A 263 -8.98 -3.64 -18.42
C CYS A 263 -9.85 -2.54 -19.02
N GLY A 264 -11.00 -2.25 -18.41
CA GLY A 264 -11.87 -1.16 -18.85
C GLY A 264 -11.18 0.20 -18.77
N LEU A 265 -10.40 0.47 -17.70
CA LEU A 265 -9.59 1.69 -17.59
C LEU A 265 -8.51 1.77 -18.66
N ARG A 266 -7.85 0.64 -18.97
CA ARG A 266 -6.83 0.61 -20.03
C ARG A 266 -7.42 0.86 -21.41
N ARG A 267 -8.59 0.29 -21.69
CA ARG A 267 -9.36 0.56 -22.92
C ARG A 267 -9.74 2.04 -23.01
N LEU A 268 -10.21 2.63 -21.90
CA LEU A 268 -10.49 4.06 -21.82
C LEU A 268 -9.23 4.89 -22.13
N HIS A 269 -8.07 4.51 -21.56
CA HIS A 269 -6.83 5.24 -21.75
C HIS A 269 -6.34 5.23 -23.21
N ARG A 270 -6.54 4.13 -23.96
CA ARG A 270 -6.13 4.05 -25.37
C ARG A 270 -6.70 5.16 -26.25
N ASN A 271 -7.87 5.68 -25.89
CA ASN A 271 -8.51 6.79 -26.58
C ASN A 271 -8.73 8.00 -25.65
N PHE A 272 -7.84 8.21 -24.67
CA PHE A 272 -8.06 9.25 -23.66
C PHE A 272 -8.03 10.66 -24.24
N ASP A 273 -7.33 10.89 -25.35
CA ASP A 273 -7.34 12.21 -25.99
C ASP A 273 -8.74 12.60 -26.48
N ALA A 274 -9.49 11.64 -27.06
CA ALA A 274 -10.88 11.86 -27.43
C ALA A 274 -11.78 12.09 -26.21
N VAL A 275 -11.48 11.44 -25.08
CA VAL A 275 -12.16 11.70 -23.80
C VAL A 275 -11.90 13.11 -23.31
N VAL A 276 -10.65 13.59 -23.38
CA VAL A 276 -10.26 14.96 -23.02
C VAL A 276 -10.93 15.99 -23.94
N GLU A 277 -10.98 15.73 -25.25
CA GLU A 277 -11.68 16.58 -26.22
C GLU A 277 -13.18 16.64 -25.93
N ALA A 278 -13.81 15.49 -25.71
CA ALA A 278 -15.22 15.41 -25.34
C ALA A 278 -15.51 16.13 -24.02
N PHE A 279 -14.66 15.96 -23.01
CA PHE A 279 -14.77 16.66 -21.73
C PHE A 279 -14.68 18.18 -21.92
N THR A 280 -13.66 18.64 -22.64
CA THR A 280 -13.46 20.06 -22.94
C THR A 280 -14.69 20.62 -23.66
N ARG A 281 -15.13 19.98 -24.75
CA ARG A 281 -16.29 20.42 -25.52
C ARG A 281 -17.56 20.53 -24.69
N THR A 282 -17.80 19.57 -23.79
CA THR A 282 -19.00 19.52 -22.95
C THR A 282 -18.97 20.56 -21.83
N PHE A 283 -17.82 20.78 -21.19
CA PHE A 283 -17.73 21.52 -19.94
C PHE A 283 -17.00 22.87 -20.03
N TYR A 284 -16.33 23.20 -21.15
CA TYR A 284 -15.50 24.41 -21.24
C TYR A 284 -16.24 25.69 -20.86
N ARG A 285 -17.44 25.91 -21.40
CA ARG A 285 -18.24 27.11 -21.12
C ARG A 285 -18.68 27.21 -19.65
N GLU A 286 -18.87 26.08 -18.99
CA GLU A 286 -19.34 26.01 -17.60
C GLU A 286 -18.19 26.24 -16.62
N LEU A 287 -17.04 25.60 -16.87
CA LEU A 287 -15.94 25.56 -15.92
C LEU A 287 -14.92 26.70 -16.15
N SER A 288 -14.74 27.15 -17.39
CA SER A 288 -13.78 28.22 -17.71
C SER A 288 -14.22 29.54 -17.09
N GLY A 289 -13.40 30.09 -16.19
CA GLY A 289 -13.69 31.31 -15.43
C GLY A 289 -14.61 31.13 -14.23
N THR A 290 -15.14 29.93 -13.99
CA THR A 290 -15.97 29.60 -12.81
C THR A 290 -15.22 28.77 -11.78
N ILE A 291 -14.31 27.91 -12.25
CA ILE A 291 -13.47 27.06 -11.40
C ILE A 291 -12.10 27.72 -11.23
N ASP A 292 -11.66 27.82 -9.99
CA ASP A 292 -10.38 28.40 -9.58
C ASP A 292 -9.32 27.32 -9.36
N LEU A 293 -9.73 26.07 -9.13
CA LEU A 293 -8.84 24.94 -8.87
C LEU A 293 -9.43 23.65 -9.42
N PHE A 294 -8.65 22.93 -10.23
CA PHE A 294 -8.96 21.56 -10.63
C PHE A 294 -8.19 20.56 -9.78
N MET A 295 -8.83 19.45 -9.45
CA MET A 295 -8.15 18.33 -8.79
C MET A 295 -8.43 16.99 -9.48
N CYS A 296 -7.44 16.11 -9.49
CA CYS A 296 -7.49 14.83 -10.19
C CYS A 296 -6.64 13.80 -9.48
N GLY A 297 -6.97 12.52 -9.62
CA GLY A 297 -6.20 11.42 -9.06
C GLY A 297 -6.96 10.12 -9.17
N HIS A 298 -6.30 9.01 -8.84
CA HIS A 298 -6.82 7.66 -8.92
C HIS A 298 -7.73 7.38 -10.15
N PRO A 299 -7.18 7.21 -11.36
CA PRO A 299 -5.76 7.31 -11.72
C PRO A 299 -5.33 8.75 -12.02
N VAL A 300 -4.03 9.02 -11.82
CA VAL A 300 -3.41 10.32 -12.08
C VAL A 300 -3.51 10.78 -13.55
N PHE A 301 -3.73 9.88 -14.51
CA PHE A 301 -3.92 10.27 -15.91
C PHE A 301 -5.20 11.06 -16.17
N TRP A 302 -6.15 11.06 -15.24
CA TRP A 302 -7.35 11.91 -15.34
C TRP A 302 -7.02 13.40 -15.24
N CYS A 303 -5.83 13.77 -14.79
CA CYS A 303 -5.37 15.16 -14.82
C CYS A 303 -5.33 15.75 -16.24
N LYS A 304 -5.19 14.91 -17.29
CA LYS A 304 -5.27 15.39 -18.68
C LYS A 304 -6.62 16.03 -19.02
N LEU A 305 -7.71 15.70 -18.32
CA LEU A 305 -9.03 16.31 -18.54
C LEU A 305 -8.99 17.83 -18.40
N TYR A 306 -8.06 18.35 -17.58
CA TYR A 306 -7.98 19.76 -17.22
C TYR A 306 -6.91 20.55 -17.98
N GLN A 307 -6.12 19.90 -18.83
CA GLN A 307 -4.97 20.54 -19.49
C GLN A 307 -5.35 21.72 -20.40
N ASN A 308 -6.60 21.74 -20.90
CA ASN A 308 -7.13 22.79 -21.79
C ASN A 308 -7.77 23.97 -21.03
N PHE A 309 -7.82 23.92 -19.70
CA PHE A 309 -8.42 24.97 -18.87
C PHE A 309 -7.35 25.93 -18.36
N GLN A 310 -7.75 27.09 -17.83
CA GLN A 310 -6.85 28.13 -17.32
C GLN A 310 -6.63 28.11 -15.80
N ALA A 311 -7.38 27.30 -15.03
CA ALA A 311 -7.21 27.20 -13.58
C ALA A 311 -6.16 26.14 -13.16
N PRO A 312 -5.34 26.37 -12.13
CA PRO A 312 -4.37 25.42 -11.57
C PRO A 312 -4.89 23.98 -11.42
N ILE A 313 -3.99 23.01 -11.60
CA ILE A 313 -4.27 21.58 -11.41
C ILE A 313 -3.51 21.07 -10.19
N VAL A 314 -4.24 20.42 -9.27
CA VAL A 314 -3.68 19.61 -8.19
C VAL A 314 -3.87 18.13 -8.54
N GLY A 315 -2.78 17.48 -8.93
CA GLY A 315 -2.73 16.03 -9.06
C GLY A 315 -2.52 15.37 -7.70
N VAL A 316 -3.32 14.37 -7.39
CA VAL A 316 -3.23 13.56 -6.18
C VAL A 316 -2.74 12.17 -6.56
N TRP A 317 -1.53 11.84 -6.10
CA TRP A 317 -0.84 10.61 -6.42
C TRP A 317 -0.95 9.61 -5.26
N ASP A 318 -1.84 8.66 -5.43
CA ASP A 318 -2.09 7.55 -4.53
C ASP A 318 -1.92 6.18 -5.19
N MET A 319 -1.64 6.15 -6.49
CA MET A 319 -1.52 4.95 -7.33
C MET A 319 -0.31 4.97 -8.25
N SER A 320 0.17 3.81 -8.71
CA SER A 320 1.36 3.79 -9.56
C SER A 320 1.14 4.67 -10.81
N HIS A 321 2.21 5.32 -11.27
CA HIS A 321 2.21 6.23 -12.43
C HIS A 321 1.53 5.62 -13.66
N PHE A 322 1.68 4.30 -13.85
CA PHE A 322 1.09 3.57 -14.97
C PHE A 322 -0.23 2.85 -14.64
N PHE A 323 -0.85 3.12 -13.50
CA PHE A 323 -2.13 2.48 -13.17
C PHE A 323 -3.20 2.83 -14.21
N GLY A 324 -3.71 1.80 -14.89
CA GLY A 324 -4.68 1.95 -15.97
C GLY A 324 -4.11 2.44 -17.30
N VAL A 325 -2.78 2.54 -17.43
CA VAL A 325 -2.08 2.95 -18.66
C VAL A 325 -1.58 1.69 -19.39
N PRO A 326 -1.99 1.45 -20.65
CA PRO A 326 -1.44 0.37 -21.48
C PRO A 326 0.07 0.52 -21.66
N GLU A 327 0.80 -0.60 -21.68
CA GLU A 327 2.27 -0.63 -21.76
C GLU A 327 2.80 0.14 -22.97
N GLU A 328 2.17 -0.02 -24.13
CA GLU A 328 2.55 0.67 -25.37
C GLU A 328 2.39 2.20 -25.31
N LEU A 329 1.73 2.74 -24.26
CA LEU A 329 1.55 4.17 -24.04
C LEU A 329 2.38 4.73 -22.88
N HIS A 330 3.15 3.91 -22.16
CA HIS A 330 3.90 4.34 -20.96
C HIS A 330 4.85 5.51 -21.25
N GLN A 331 5.61 5.45 -22.35
CA GLN A 331 6.57 6.50 -22.71
C GLN A 331 5.84 7.82 -23.03
N ARG A 332 4.81 7.74 -23.88
CA ARG A 332 4.01 8.90 -24.27
C ARG A 332 3.35 9.55 -23.04
N TRP A 333 2.71 8.74 -22.21
CA TRP A 333 2.07 9.19 -20.98
C TRP A 333 3.06 9.87 -20.04
N THR A 334 4.25 9.31 -19.86
CA THR A 334 5.30 9.91 -19.01
C THR A 334 5.71 11.30 -19.49
N GLY A 335 5.85 11.48 -20.81
CA GLY A 335 6.15 12.79 -21.40
C GLY A 335 5.03 13.81 -21.14
N GLU A 336 3.78 13.43 -21.38
CA GLU A 336 2.61 14.26 -21.15
C GLU A 336 2.42 14.62 -19.67
N PHE A 337 2.54 13.64 -18.77
CA PHE A 337 2.48 13.83 -17.32
C PHE A 337 3.55 14.80 -16.83
N SER A 338 4.78 14.62 -17.29
CA SER A 338 5.90 15.50 -16.94
C SER A 338 5.64 16.93 -17.45
N ALA A 339 5.06 17.09 -18.64
CA ALA A 339 4.70 18.41 -19.16
C ALA A 339 3.62 19.10 -18.30
N ILE A 340 2.62 18.35 -17.81
CA ILE A 340 1.58 18.89 -16.91
C ILE A 340 2.21 19.39 -15.61
N PHE A 341 3.03 18.58 -14.94
CA PHE A 341 3.50 18.88 -13.58
C PHE A 341 4.85 19.60 -13.48
N ARG A 342 5.55 19.81 -14.60
CA ARG A 342 6.64 20.80 -14.68
C ARG A 342 6.13 22.22 -14.88
N SER A 343 4.86 22.40 -15.22
CA SER A 343 4.25 23.72 -15.23
C SER A 343 4.17 24.24 -13.79
N PRO A 344 4.69 25.44 -13.49
CA PRO A 344 4.61 26.01 -12.14
C PRO A 344 3.16 26.30 -11.73
N ARG A 345 2.21 26.35 -12.67
CA ARG A 345 0.80 26.51 -12.35
C ARG A 345 0.18 25.27 -11.69
N ASN A 346 0.79 24.11 -11.86
CA ASN A 346 0.26 22.85 -11.39
C ASN A 346 1.12 22.34 -10.23
N ILE A 347 0.53 21.47 -9.42
CA ILE A 347 1.26 20.72 -8.41
C ILE A 347 0.76 19.30 -8.34
N LEU A 348 1.68 18.40 -8.03
CA LEU A 348 1.43 17.00 -7.80
C LEU A 348 1.70 16.73 -6.32
N VAL A 349 0.79 16.05 -5.65
CA VAL A 349 0.84 15.78 -4.21
C VAL A 349 0.73 14.28 -4.01
N ALA A 350 1.71 13.68 -3.36
CA ALA A 350 1.75 12.27 -3.00
C ALA A 350 0.94 11.97 -1.73
N PHE A 351 0.38 10.76 -1.67
CA PHE A 351 -0.35 10.24 -0.52
C PHE A 351 0.54 9.75 0.63
N THR A 352 1.79 9.41 0.31
CA THR A 352 2.74 8.90 1.28
C THR A 352 4.16 9.31 0.89
N PRO A 353 5.10 9.23 1.84
CA PRO A 353 6.52 9.34 1.54
C PRO A 353 6.96 8.40 0.40
N TYR A 354 6.41 7.18 0.34
CA TYR A 354 6.69 6.23 -0.75
C TYR A 354 6.41 6.85 -2.12
N HIS A 355 5.21 7.39 -2.35
CA HIS A 355 4.81 7.95 -3.64
C HIS A 355 5.65 9.17 -4.01
N SER A 356 6.00 10.01 -3.03
CA SER A 356 6.87 11.17 -3.23
C SER A 356 8.27 10.75 -3.69
N PHE A 357 8.88 9.80 -2.98
CA PHE A 357 10.21 9.31 -3.32
C PHE A 357 10.22 8.52 -4.62
N ALA A 358 9.15 7.78 -4.92
CA ALA A 358 8.96 7.14 -6.22
C ALA A 358 8.90 8.17 -7.35
N ALA A 359 8.09 9.23 -7.23
CA ALA A 359 7.99 10.30 -8.22
C ALA A 359 9.35 10.96 -8.48
N LYS A 360 10.13 11.19 -7.42
CA LYS A 360 11.48 11.74 -7.55
C LYS A 360 12.43 10.80 -8.26
N SER A 361 12.50 9.55 -7.82
CA SER A 361 13.37 8.52 -8.41
C SER A 361 13.07 8.34 -9.90
N TRP A 362 11.79 8.37 -10.28
CA TRP A 362 11.35 7.99 -11.63
C TRP A 362 11.20 9.15 -12.60
N LEU A 363 10.56 10.21 -12.15
CA LEU A 363 10.17 11.31 -13.02
C LEU A 363 11.11 12.50 -12.85
N GLY A 364 12.05 12.41 -11.91
CA GLY A 364 12.87 13.53 -11.46
C GLY A 364 12.07 14.60 -10.71
N LEU A 365 10.78 14.35 -10.44
CA LEU A 365 9.86 15.31 -9.83
C LEU A 365 9.97 15.25 -8.31
N SER A 366 10.44 16.34 -7.70
CA SER A 366 10.33 16.53 -6.26
C SER A 366 8.90 16.97 -5.96
N ILE A 367 8.09 16.10 -5.37
CA ILE A 367 6.71 16.42 -5.03
C ILE A 367 6.49 16.38 -3.52
N PRO A 368 5.59 17.21 -2.98
CA PRO A 368 5.17 17.06 -1.60
C PRO A 368 4.39 15.77 -1.35
N TYR A 369 4.32 15.35 -0.09
CA TYR A 369 3.33 14.37 0.35
C TYR A 369 2.52 14.88 1.54
N PHE A 370 1.32 14.32 1.67
CA PHE A 370 0.50 14.39 2.87
C PHE A 370 -0.04 13.00 3.16
N HIS A 371 -0.13 12.63 4.43
CA HIS A 371 -0.85 11.41 4.79
C HIS A 371 -2.36 11.66 4.71
N SER A 372 -3.10 10.70 4.17
CA SER A 372 -4.57 10.71 4.31
C SER A 372 -4.93 10.74 5.79
N LEU A 373 -5.81 11.65 6.16
CA LEU A 373 -6.21 11.87 7.54
C LEU A 373 -7.47 11.10 7.91
N ALA A 374 -8.27 10.63 6.97
CA ALA A 374 -9.59 10.06 7.21
C ALA A 374 -10.44 10.89 8.21
N ILE A 375 -10.46 12.23 8.06
CA ILE A 375 -11.09 13.17 9.01
C ILE A 375 -12.55 12.79 9.27
N TRP A 376 -13.26 12.42 8.21
CA TRP A 376 -14.63 11.97 8.29
C TRP A 376 -14.80 10.77 9.24
N ALA A 377 -13.90 9.78 9.19
CA ALA A 377 -13.98 8.65 10.11
C ALA A 377 -13.79 9.08 11.57
N SER A 378 -12.86 10.01 11.80
CA SER A 378 -12.58 10.62 13.10
C SER A 378 -13.79 11.37 13.69
N GLN A 379 -14.63 11.97 12.85
CA GLN A 379 -15.84 12.70 13.26
C GLN A 379 -17.01 11.76 13.54
N GLN A 380 -17.05 10.62 12.84
CA GLN A 380 -18.13 9.64 12.92
C GLN A 380 -17.90 8.57 13.99
N GLY A 381 -16.69 8.44 14.52
CA GLY A 381 -16.34 7.46 15.53
C GLY A 381 -15.08 7.83 16.29
N ARG A 382 -15.10 7.57 17.61
CA ARG A 382 -13.94 7.62 18.49
C ARG A 382 -13.91 6.35 19.31
N TYR A 383 -12.72 5.82 19.55
CA TYR A 383 -12.51 4.60 20.30
C TYR A 383 -13.25 4.63 21.65
N SER A 384 -14.22 3.73 21.79
CA SER A 384 -15.07 3.57 22.98
C SER A 384 -15.30 2.07 23.20
N PRO A 385 -14.32 1.33 23.75
CA PRO A 385 -14.31 -0.14 23.74
C PRO A 385 -15.38 -0.75 24.66
N GLU A 386 -16.63 -0.69 24.22
CA GLU A 386 -17.80 -1.26 24.89
C GLU A 386 -17.90 -2.77 24.66
N ARG A 387 -17.42 -3.27 23.50
CA ARG A 387 -17.30 -4.69 23.15
C ARG A 387 -15.93 -5.21 23.59
N ARG A 388 -15.74 -5.30 24.90
CA ARG A 388 -14.44 -5.55 25.55
C ARG A 388 -13.81 -6.90 25.22
N ASP A 389 -14.63 -7.88 24.89
CA ASP A 389 -14.22 -9.26 24.58
C ASP A 389 -14.24 -9.54 23.07
N GLU A 390 -14.35 -8.50 22.24
CA GLU A 390 -14.45 -8.63 20.80
C GLU A 390 -13.36 -7.84 20.08
N VAL A 391 -12.70 -8.49 19.13
CA VAL A 391 -11.64 -7.92 18.30
C VAL A 391 -12.10 -7.88 16.85
N LEU A 392 -12.01 -6.72 16.22
CA LEU A 392 -12.43 -6.51 14.85
C LEU A 392 -11.36 -7.01 13.89
N LEU A 393 -11.69 -7.95 13.00
CA LEU A 393 -10.83 -8.34 11.88
C LEU A 393 -11.26 -7.58 10.63
N ALA A 394 -10.50 -6.56 10.23
CA ALA A 394 -10.82 -5.81 9.03
C ALA A 394 -10.33 -6.56 7.78
N SER A 395 -11.26 -7.17 7.05
CA SER A 395 -10.92 -7.85 5.79
C SER A 395 -10.66 -6.81 4.71
N CYS A 396 -9.39 -6.54 4.43
CA CYS A 396 -9.00 -5.71 3.31
C CYS A 396 -8.38 -6.57 2.23
N ASN A 397 -9.14 -6.87 1.17
CA ASN A 397 -8.70 -7.61 -0.02
C ASN A 397 -8.14 -9.02 0.21
N ILE A 398 -8.10 -9.51 1.45
CA ILE A 398 -7.57 -10.82 1.82
C ILE A 398 -8.58 -11.58 2.68
N PRO A 399 -9.63 -12.18 2.07
CA PRO A 399 -10.65 -12.92 2.81
C PRO A 399 -10.10 -14.11 3.59
N ASP A 400 -9.06 -14.76 3.07
CA ASP A 400 -8.54 -16.02 3.62
C ASP A 400 -7.79 -15.81 4.95
N HIS A 401 -7.13 -14.66 5.13
CA HIS A 401 -6.46 -14.34 6.39
C HIS A 401 -7.45 -14.22 7.55
N VAL A 402 -8.66 -13.73 7.30
CA VAL A 402 -9.70 -13.62 8.33
C VAL A 402 -10.14 -15.00 8.79
N GLY A 403 -10.45 -15.89 7.84
CA GLY A 403 -10.82 -17.27 8.18
C GLY A 403 -9.69 -18.00 8.91
N LEU A 404 -8.44 -17.79 8.49
CA LEU A 404 -7.27 -18.37 9.14
C LEU A 404 -7.12 -17.91 10.60
N LEU A 405 -7.21 -16.61 10.85
CA LEU A 405 -7.06 -16.04 12.20
C LEU A 405 -8.20 -16.45 13.13
N GLU A 406 -9.44 -16.47 12.64
CA GLU A 406 -10.59 -16.97 13.39
C GLU A 406 -10.37 -18.42 13.84
N ARG A 407 -9.88 -19.26 12.93
CA ARG A 407 -9.60 -20.65 13.23
C ARG A 407 -8.44 -20.84 14.21
N PHE A 408 -7.39 -20.00 14.13
CA PHE A 408 -6.31 -20.00 15.13
C PHE A 408 -6.83 -19.61 16.52
N ALA A 409 -7.76 -18.66 16.60
CA ALA A 409 -8.38 -18.26 17.85
C ALA A 409 -9.27 -19.36 18.45
N GLU A 410 -10.01 -20.09 17.62
CA GLU A 410 -10.85 -21.23 18.04
C GLU A 410 -10.02 -22.38 18.64
N GLU A 411 -8.84 -22.65 18.09
CA GLU A 411 -7.93 -23.71 18.53
C GLU A 411 -7.04 -23.29 19.72
N ALA A 412 -6.86 -21.98 19.93
CA ALA A 412 -6.03 -21.47 21.02
C ALA A 412 -6.74 -21.63 22.37
N ALA A 413 -6.42 -22.71 23.09
CA ALA A 413 -6.96 -23.01 24.40
C ALA A 413 -6.82 -21.80 25.36
N GLY A 414 -7.95 -21.33 25.90
CA GLY A 414 -7.99 -20.21 26.83
C GLY A 414 -7.93 -18.82 26.19
N PHE A 415 -8.01 -18.70 24.86
CA PHE A 415 -8.11 -17.40 24.21
C PHE A 415 -9.44 -16.70 24.60
N PRO A 416 -9.40 -15.50 25.23
CA PRO A 416 -10.57 -14.94 25.90
C PRO A 416 -11.46 -14.08 25.00
N HIS A 417 -11.13 -13.94 23.70
CA HIS A 417 -11.77 -12.96 22.83
C HIS A 417 -12.42 -13.58 21.60
N ARG A 418 -13.52 -12.96 21.16
CA ARG A 418 -14.17 -13.30 19.89
C ARG A 418 -13.60 -12.43 18.77
N LEU A 419 -13.11 -13.08 17.72
CA LEU A 419 -12.71 -12.39 16.49
C LEU A 419 -13.95 -12.16 15.59
N VAL A 420 -14.11 -10.94 15.06
CA VAL A 420 -15.29 -10.57 14.25
C VAL A 420 -14.86 -9.95 12.93
N ALA A 421 -15.12 -10.66 11.84
CA ALA A 421 -14.85 -10.19 10.47
C ALA A 421 -15.72 -9.00 10.02
N PHE A 422 -15.10 -7.87 9.69
CA PHE A 422 -15.72 -6.77 8.95
C PHE A 422 -15.38 -6.87 7.45
N PRO A 423 -16.38 -6.77 6.54
CA PRO A 423 -17.79 -6.46 6.79
C PRO A 423 -18.69 -7.68 7.03
N LYS A 424 -18.21 -8.90 6.75
CA LYS A 424 -19.07 -10.08 6.54
C LYS A 424 -19.86 -10.55 7.77
N LYS A 425 -19.32 -10.45 8.99
CA LYS A 425 -19.94 -10.94 10.23
C LYS A 425 -20.64 -9.85 11.04
N LEU A 426 -20.73 -8.64 10.50
CA LEU A 426 -21.44 -7.54 11.13
C LEU A 426 -22.82 -7.36 10.47
N SER A 427 -23.87 -7.19 11.27
CA SER A 427 -25.25 -7.03 10.79
C SER A 427 -25.42 -5.80 9.88
N CYS A 428 -24.65 -4.75 10.13
CA CYS A 428 -24.57 -3.53 9.33
C CYS A 428 -23.78 -3.72 8.00
N GLY A 429 -23.05 -4.83 7.83
CA GLY A 429 -22.24 -5.11 6.65
C GLY A 429 -21.19 -4.02 6.36
N THR A 430 -21.05 -3.67 5.09
CA THR A 430 -20.11 -2.63 4.64
C THR A 430 -20.56 -1.21 4.99
N ASN A 431 -21.84 -1.03 5.33
CA ASN A 431 -22.42 0.26 5.73
C ASN A 431 -22.30 0.52 7.23
N CYS A 432 -21.46 -0.24 7.94
CA CYS A 432 -21.34 -0.07 9.37
C CYS A 432 -20.90 1.35 9.76
N PRO A 433 -21.66 2.04 10.63
CA PRO A 433 -21.25 3.33 11.16
C PRO A 433 -19.88 3.23 11.83
N LYS A 434 -19.07 4.28 11.68
CA LYS A 434 -17.72 4.31 12.29
C LYS A 434 -17.78 4.23 13.81
N ALA A 435 -18.78 4.86 14.44
CA ALA A 435 -19.06 4.72 15.87
C ALA A 435 -19.25 3.26 16.30
N GLU A 436 -19.91 2.41 15.49
CA GLU A 436 -20.10 1.00 15.82
C GLU A 436 -18.80 0.21 15.70
N LEU A 437 -17.98 0.51 14.68
CA LEU A 437 -16.64 -0.09 14.56
C LEU A 437 -15.73 0.32 15.73
N ALA A 438 -15.83 1.58 16.19
CA ALA A 438 -15.04 2.11 17.29
C ALA A 438 -15.36 1.50 18.67
N ARG A 439 -16.40 0.65 18.76
CA ARG A 439 -16.79 -0.04 20.00
C ARG A 439 -16.02 -1.32 20.29
N PHE A 440 -15.28 -1.84 19.32
CA PHE A 440 -14.46 -3.04 19.50
C PHE A 440 -13.26 -2.79 20.41
N ARG A 441 -12.76 -3.83 21.07
CA ARG A 441 -11.56 -3.78 21.91
C ARG A 441 -10.35 -3.26 21.14
N ALA A 442 -10.16 -3.77 19.93
CA ALA A 442 -9.07 -3.46 19.03
C ALA A 442 -9.45 -3.84 17.59
N ALA A 443 -8.64 -3.42 16.62
CA ALA A 443 -8.71 -3.87 15.24
C ALA A 443 -7.45 -4.65 14.83
N VAL A 444 -7.61 -5.67 13.99
CA VAL A 444 -6.51 -6.39 13.35
C VAL A 444 -6.61 -6.16 11.85
N LEU A 445 -5.51 -5.71 11.26
CA LEU A 445 -5.39 -5.41 9.85
C LEU A 445 -4.19 -6.15 9.25
N CYS A 446 -4.39 -6.69 8.05
CA CYS A 446 -3.30 -7.25 7.25
C CYS A 446 -2.84 -6.21 6.23
N PRO A 447 -1.52 -5.93 6.12
CA PRO A 447 -0.99 -5.08 5.08
C PRO A 447 -1.31 -5.61 3.68
N TYR A 448 -1.85 -4.77 2.80
CA TYR A 448 -2.23 -5.16 1.42
C TYR A 448 -1.96 -4.06 0.38
N ASP A 449 -1.50 -2.89 0.84
CA ASP A 449 -1.28 -1.69 0.05
C ASP A 449 -0.29 -0.76 0.78
N LEU A 450 0.34 0.22 0.13
CA LEU A 450 1.30 1.12 0.76
C LEU A 450 0.62 2.28 1.51
N SER A 451 -0.55 2.72 1.03
CA SER A 451 -1.37 3.76 1.68
C SER A 451 -2.84 3.39 1.72
N PRO A 452 -3.21 2.37 2.50
CA PRO A 452 -4.60 1.95 2.56
C PRO A 452 -5.39 2.90 3.44
N LEU A 453 -6.38 3.59 2.88
CA LEU A 453 -7.30 4.44 3.64
C LEU A 453 -7.85 3.76 4.90
N LYS A 454 -8.00 2.43 4.88
CA LYS A 454 -8.53 1.68 6.01
C LYS A 454 -7.63 1.74 7.26
N VAL A 455 -6.30 1.72 7.12
CA VAL A 455 -5.42 1.89 8.28
C VAL A 455 -5.58 3.30 8.85
N MET A 456 -5.68 4.31 7.98
CA MET A 456 -5.91 5.70 8.39
C MET A 456 -7.29 5.89 9.04
N GLU A 457 -8.35 5.22 8.58
CA GLU A 457 -9.67 5.29 9.22
C GLU A 457 -9.61 4.80 10.68
N PHE A 458 -9.00 3.63 10.93
CA PHE A 458 -8.88 3.10 12.29
C PHE A 458 -7.94 3.92 13.14
N TYR A 459 -6.85 4.44 12.54
CA TYR A 459 -5.94 5.36 13.20
C TYR A 459 -6.63 6.65 13.63
N ALA A 460 -7.43 7.24 12.74
CA ALA A 460 -8.19 8.45 12.98
C ALA A 460 -9.28 8.25 14.05
N MET A 461 -9.91 7.08 14.11
CA MET A 461 -10.81 6.73 15.22
C MET A 461 -10.07 6.45 16.54
N ALA A 462 -8.73 6.46 16.53
CA ALA A 462 -7.84 6.09 17.62
C ALA A 462 -8.07 4.67 18.16
N MET A 463 -8.45 3.75 17.27
CA MET A 463 -8.60 2.35 17.64
C MET A 463 -7.23 1.67 17.72
N PRO A 464 -6.87 1.02 18.84
CA PRO A 464 -5.68 0.19 18.93
C PRO A 464 -5.68 -0.82 17.80
N THR A 465 -4.64 -0.76 16.96
CA THR A 465 -4.60 -1.45 15.68
C THR A 465 -3.39 -2.36 15.62
N PHE A 466 -3.65 -3.65 15.46
CA PHE A 466 -2.66 -4.70 15.29
C PHE A 466 -2.35 -4.91 13.80
N VAL A 467 -1.07 -4.92 13.45
CA VAL A 467 -0.58 -5.02 12.08
C VAL A 467 0.50 -6.09 11.98
N GLN A 468 0.40 -6.97 11.00
CA GLN A 468 1.40 -8.00 10.76
C GLN A 468 2.68 -7.39 10.16
N SER A 469 3.76 -7.29 10.93
CA SER A 469 5.01 -6.70 10.46
C SER A 469 5.72 -7.55 9.41
N SER A 470 5.61 -8.88 9.49
CA SER A 470 6.21 -9.81 8.53
C SER A 470 5.64 -9.70 7.12
N CYS A 471 4.43 -9.14 6.95
CA CYS A 471 3.81 -8.93 5.64
C CYS A 471 3.99 -7.51 5.09
N ILE A 472 4.54 -6.56 5.85
CA ILE A 472 4.63 -5.16 5.40
C ILE A 472 5.51 -5.06 4.14
N TRP A 473 6.64 -5.76 4.06
CA TRP A 473 7.50 -5.73 2.86
C TRP A 473 6.77 -6.21 1.60
N ARG A 474 5.73 -7.04 1.74
CA ARG A 474 4.92 -7.48 0.61
C ARG A 474 3.98 -6.42 0.08
N THR A 475 3.66 -5.39 0.86
CA THR A 475 2.83 -4.29 0.36
C THR A 475 3.46 -3.65 -0.86
N SER A 476 4.79 -3.50 -0.92
CA SER A 476 5.49 -2.98 -2.10
C SER A 476 5.45 -3.94 -3.30
N MET A 477 5.26 -5.26 -3.09
CA MET A 477 5.08 -6.24 -4.18
C MET A 477 3.85 -5.96 -5.04
N ARG A 478 2.78 -5.41 -4.44
CA ARG A 478 1.58 -5.05 -5.19
C ARG A 478 1.87 -3.93 -6.19
N TRP A 479 2.81 -3.06 -5.85
CA TRP A 479 3.14 -1.85 -6.58
C TRP A 479 4.15 -2.13 -7.67
N ALA A 480 5.08 -3.05 -7.42
CA ALA A 480 6.07 -3.66 -8.30
C ALA A 480 5.61 -4.15 -9.71
N GLN A 481 4.40 -3.85 -10.18
CA GLN A 481 3.89 -4.16 -11.53
C GLN A 481 3.98 -3.00 -12.51
N THR A 482 4.85 -2.02 -12.28
CA THR A 482 5.03 -0.91 -13.21
C THR A 482 6.47 -0.85 -13.63
N THR A 483 6.79 -1.50 -14.74
CA THR A 483 8.13 -1.43 -15.31
C THR A 483 8.34 -0.04 -15.90
N PRO A 484 9.35 0.73 -15.48
CA PRO A 484 9.69 2.00 -16.11
C PRO A 484 10.58 1.72 -17.33
N TYR A 485 10.05 1.07 -18.37
CA TYR A 485 10.84 0.75 -19.58
C TYR A 485 11.45 2.01 -20.25
N THR A 486 11.00 3.22 -19.89
CA THR A 486 11.36 4.46 -20.61
C THR A 486 11.40 5.74 -19.75
N ALA A 487 11.30 5.67 -18.42
CA ALA A 487 11.08 6.86 -17.58
C ALA A 487 12.22 7.10 -16.57
N GLY A 488 12.97 8.18 -16.77
CA GLY A 488 13.91 8.73 -15.79
C GLY A 488 15.39 8.36 -15.98
N PRO A 489 16.30 8.96 -15.19
CA PRO A 489 17.74 8.68 -15.24
C PRO A 489 18.10 7.22 -14.86
N PHE A 490 17.16 6.46 -14.29
CA PHE A 490 17.31 5.06 -13.89
C PHE A 490 16.68 4.06 -14.87
N SER A 491 16.42 4.44 -16.12
CA SER A 491 15.97 3.49 -17.15
C SER A 491 16.99 2.38 -17.44
N ALA A 492 18.25 2.53 -16.98
CA ALA A 492 19.25 1.48 -16.92
C ALA A 492 18.98 0.51 -15.75
N HIS A 493 17.82 -0.16 -15.76
CA HIS A 493 17.41 -1.12 -14.74
C HIS A 493 18.48 -2.19 -14.49
N GLU A 494 19.15 -2.63 -15.55
CA GLU A 494 20.21 -3.62 -15.48
C GLU A 494 21.41 -3.13 -14.65
N GLU A 495 21.80 -1.86 -14.79
CA GLU A 495 22.93 -1.29 -14.03
C GLU A 495 22.59 -1.12 -12.55
N ALA A 496 21.38 -0.66 -12.23
CA ALA A 496 20.94 -0.54 -10.84
C ALA A 496 20.80 -1.92 -10.17
N GLU A 497 20.23 -2.90 -10.87
CA GLU A 497 20.14 -4.28 -10.39
C GLU A 497 21.53 -4.93 -10.25
N GLU A 498 22.44 -4.67 -11.17
CA GLU A 498 23.82 -5.15 -11.10
C GLU A 498 24.59 -4.49 -9.95
N ALA A 499 24.43 -3.17 -9.74
CA ALA A 499 25.04 -2.45 -8.62
C ALA A 499 24.54 -2.99 -7.27
N VAL A 500 23.25 -3.24 -7.17
CA VAL A 500 22.61 -3.86 -6.00
C VAL A 500 23.11 -5.29 -5.77
N ALA A 501 23.23 -6.09 -6.84
CA ALA A 501 23.76 -7.44 -6.76
C ALA A 501 25.24 -7.46 -6.33
N LYS A 502 26.06 -6.53 -6.86
CA LYS A 502 27.46 -6.34 -6.44
C LYS A 502 27.58 -5.85 -5.00
N ALA A 503 26.62 -5.04 -4.54
CA ALA A 503 26.55 -4.55 -3.18
C ALA A 503 26.01 -5.60 -2.18
N TRP A 504 25.64 -6.81 -2.64
CA TRP A 504 25.06 -7.84 -1.78
C TRP A 504 26.02 -8.21 -0.64
N PRO A 505 25.70 -7.87 0.62
CA PRO A 505 26.67 -7.90 1.72
C PRO A 505 26.78 -9.28 2.40
N GLY A 506 26.61 -10.36 1.63
CA GLY A 506 26.79 -11.74 2.09
C GLY A 506 25.74 -12.29 3.06
N GLY A 507 24.59 -11.61 3.24
CA GLY A 507 23.50 -12.06 4.11
C GLY A 507 22.63 -10.92 4.63
N THR A 508 21.56 -11.23 5.35
CA THR A 508 20.61 -10.19 5.83
C THR A 508 21.24 -9.19 6.79
N ASP A 509 22.13 -9.60 7.70
CA ASP A 509 22.77 -8.65 8.64
C ASP A 509 23.58 -7.59 7.88
N GLY A 510 24.11 -7.97 6.73
CA GLY A 510 24.70 -7.02 5.80
C GLY A 510 23.66 -6.04 5.25
N TRP A 511 22.49 -6.51 4.82
CA TRP A 511 21.40 -5.65 4.33
C TRP A 511 20.91 -4.67 5.40
N VAL A 512 20.79 -5.13 6.64
CA VAL A 512 20.43 -4.28 7.79
C VAL A 512 21.43 -3.13 7.92
N ARG A 513 22.74 -3.42 7.94
CA ARG A 513 23.78 -2.38 7.99
C ARG A 513 23.75 -1.44 6.80
N VAL A 514 23.50 -1.97 5.61
CA VAL A 514 23.39 -1.20 4.38
C VAL A 514 22.19 -0.23 4.46
N PHE A 515 21.03 -0.70 4.91
CA PHE A 515 19.87 0.16 5.15
C PHE A 515 20.14 1.22 6.23
N GLU A 516 20.80 0.85 7.34
CA GLU A 516 21.17 1.80 8.39
C GLU A 516 22.11 2.89 7.89
N ASN A 517 23.13 2.50 7.11
CA ASN A 517 24.07 3.43 6.51
C ASN A 517 23.35 4.41 5.58
N TRP A 518 22.50 3.92 4.67
CA TRP A 518 21.73 4.80 3.79
C TRP A 518 20.76 5.68 4.56
N ASN A 519 20.07 5.14 5.55
CA ASN A 519 19.16 5.91 6.40
C ASN A 519 19.88 7.03 7.17
N ASN A 520 21.16 6.84 7.49
CA ASN A 520 22.00 7.87 8.12
C ASN A 520 22.58 8.88 7.10
N MET A 521 22.75 8.46 5.84
CA MET A 521 23.17 9.36 4.75
C MET A 521 22.03 10.25 4.24
N LEU A 522 20.80 9.75 4.29
CA LEU A 522 19.61 10.46 3.83
C LEU A 522 19.16 11.45 4.92
N ARG A 523 19.25 12.75 4.62
CA ARG A 523 18.72 13.82 5.47
C ARG A 523 17.20 13.93 5.30
N TRP A 524 16.48 13.04 5.98
CA TRP A 524 15.02 12.95 5.95
C TRP A 524 14.32 14.18 6.53
N ASP A 525 15.03 14.97 7.30
CA ASP A 525 14.60 16.18 7.98
C ASP A 525 14.79 17.46 7.13
N GLU A 526 15.59 17.39 6.06
CA GLU A 526 15.88 18.55 5.22
C GLU A 526 15.00 18.63 3.97
N PRO A 527 14.27 19.74 3.74
CA PRO A 527 13.47 19.91 2.55
C PRO A 527 14.33 19.72 1.29
N TRP A 528 14.04 18.68 0.52
CA TRP A 528 14.58 18.57 -0.82
C TRP A 528 14.01 19.74 -1.62
N PRO A 529 14.84 20.58 -2.24
CA PRO A 529 14.30 21.72 -2.95
C PRO A 529 13.43 21.20 -4.10
N LEU A 530 12.18 21.68 -4.18
CA LEU A 530 11.24 21.28 -5.23
C LEU A 530 11.85 21.50 -6.64
N ASN A 531 12.72 22.50 -6.76
CA ASN A 531 13.36 22.92 -8.02
C ASN A 531 14.89 22.72 -8.05
N SER A 532 15.51 21.94 -7.15
CA SER A 532 16.96 21.74 -7.25
C SER A 532 17.31 20.79 -8.39
N SER A 533 18.28 21.21 -9.21
CA SER A 533 18.98 20.36 -10.16
C SER A 533 19.97 19.40 -9.49
N THR A 534 20.31 19.62 -8.21
CA THR A 534 21.08 18.63 -7.45
C THR A 534 20.20 17.40 -7.22
N LEU A 535 20.62 16.29 -7.82
CA LEU A 535 20.04 14.99 -7.56
C LEU A 535 20.18 14.72 -6.04
N PRO A 536 19.11 14.27 -5.36
CA PRO A 536 19.27 13.73 -4.01
C PRO A 536 20.29 12.57 -4.04
N PRO A 537 20.81 12.15 -2.86
CA PRO A 537 21.58 10.92 -2.80
C PRO A 537 20.81 9.82 -3.53
N GLU A 538 21.47 9.11 -4.44
CA GLU A 538 20.83 8.05 -5.20
C GLU A 538 20.15 7.08 -4.23
N LEU A 539 18.84 6.92 -4.38
CA LEU A 539 18.13 5.92 -3.59
C LEU A 539 18.67 4.55 -3.98
N PRO A 540 18.86 3.66 -2.99
CA PRO A 540 19.61 2.43 -3.20
C PRO A 540 18.92 1.41 -4.11
N PHE A 541 17.60 1.52 -4.26
CA PHE A 541 16.81 0.61 -5.08
C PHE A 541 15.78 1.38 -5.87
N PRO A 542 15.45 0.91 -7.07
CA PRO A 542 14.25 1.38 -7.74
C PRO A 542 13.00 1.04 -6.90
N ALA A 543 12.00 1.93 -6.89
CA ALA A 543 10.74 1.74 -6.17
C ALA A 543 9.90 0.57 -6.67
N PHE A 544 10.24 0.02 -7.84
CA PHE A 544 9.50 -1.02 -8.51
C PHE A 544 10.44 -1.94 -9.30
N ILE A 545 9.90 -3.06 -9.72
CA ILE A 545 10.55 -4.09 -10.53
C ILE A 545 9.72 -4.31 -11.78
N SER A 546 10.29 -5.01 -12.76
CA SER A 546 9.61 -5.32 -14.02
C SER A 546 8.50 -6.37 -13.90
N SER A 547 8.58 -7.24 -12.89
CA SER A 547 7.64 -8.32 -12.68
C SER A 547 7.66 -8.81 -11.25
N ARG A 548 6.49 -9.16 -10.69
CA ARG A 548 6.40 -9.82 -9.37
C ARG A 548 7.23 -11.09 -9.27
N ARG A 549 7.51 -11.74 -10.40
CA ARG A 549 8.37 -12.95 -10.46
C ARG A 549 9.83 -12.66 -10.15
N VAL A 550 10.26 -11.41 -10.34
CA VAL A 550 11.64 -10.93 -10.17
C VAL A 550 11.73 -10.02 -8.94
N LEU A 551 10.81 -10.18 -7.97
CA LEU A 551 10.86 -9.37 -6.76
C LEU A 551 12.18 -9.57 -6.06
N PHE A 552 12.82 -8.44 -5.80
CA PHE A 552 13.99 -8.34 -4.98
C PHE A 552 13.57 -7.96 -3.55
N PRO A 553 13.52 -8.91 -2.60
CA PRO A 553 12.93 -8.69 -1.28
C PRO A 553 13.60 -7.57 -0.46
N PRO A 554 14.93 -7.38 -0.47
CA PRO A 554 15.56 -6.25 0.20
C PRO A 554 15.05 -4.88 -0.28
N ALA A 555 14.87 -4.67 -1.58
CA ALA A 555 14.25 -3.44 -2.08
C ALA A 555 12.79 -3.32 -1.63
N ALA A 556 12.03 -4.41 -1.70
CA ALA A 556 10.65 -4.45 -1.25
C ALA A 556 10.52 -4.06 0.24
N ALA A 557 11.43 -4.56 1.09
CA ALA A 557 11.53 -4.23 2.50
C ALA A 557 11.97 -2.79 2.73
N PHE A 558 12.96 -2.28 1.98
CA PHE A 558 13.37 -0.89 2.04
C PHE A 558 12.19 0.05 1.77
N TRP A 559 11.50 -0.16 0.65
CA TRP A 559 10.40 0.71 0.23
C TRP A 559 9.17 0.64 1.13
N ALA A 560 8.90 -0.53 1.73
CA ALA A 560 7.75 -0.69 2.61
C ALA A 560 7.87 0.11 3.92
N GLN A 561 9.06 0.57 4.29
CA GLN A 561 9.26 1.46 5.45
C GLN A 561 8.59 2.83 5.25
N PHE A 562 8.35 3.22 4.00
CA PHE A 562 7.66 4.47 3.63
C PHE A 562 6.14 4.33 3.52
N SER A 563 5.60 3.15 3.85
CA SER A 563 4.16 2.91 3.92
C SER A 563 3.55 3.46 5.20
N ASP A 564 2.24 3.67 5.20
CA ASP A 564 1.50 4.07 6.41
C ASP A 564 1.58 2.97 7.50
N TRP A 565 1.70 1.70 7.11
CA TRP A 565 1.86 0.58 8.05
C TRP A 565 3.13 0.65 8.87
N ALA A 566 4.21 1.16 8.28
CA ALA A 566 5.51 1.27 8.95
C ALA A 566 5.67 2.62 9.65
N SER A 567 5.22 3.70 9.02
CA SER A 567 5.48 5.08 9.46
C SER A 567 4.58 5.57 10.59
N LEU A 568 3.33 5.09 10.69
CA LEU A 568 2.42 5.53 11.75
C LEU A 568 2.89 5.02 13.12
N PRO A 569 3.09 5.91 14.11
CA PRO A 569 3.46 5.50 15.46
C PRO A 569 2.26 4.90 16.19
N HIS A 570 2.54 4.09 17.22
CA HIS A 570 1.53 3.43 18.09
C HIS A 570 0.69 2.31 17.43
N LEU A 571 1.01 1.91 16.19
CA LEU A 571 0.55 0.63 15.66
C LEU A 571 1.19 -0.53 16.44
N LEU A 572 0.42 -1.56 16.75
CA LEU A 572 0.86 -2.75 17.49
C LEU A 572 1.30 -3.82 16.49
N HIS A 573 2.58 -4.14 16.44
CA HIS A 573 3.10 -5.08 15.46
C HIS A 573 3.17 -6.51 15.99
N TYR A 574 2.76 -7.46 15.17
CA TYR A 574 2.93 -8.90 15.42
C TYR A 574 3.58 -9.59 14.21
N ARG A 575 4.25 -10.72 14.44
CA ARG A 575 4.98 -11.47 13.41
C ARG A 575 4.28 -12.76 12.98
N SER A 576 3.40 -13.30 13.83
CA SER A 576 2.65 -14.54 13.55
C SER A 576 1.28 -14.50 14.22
N ALA A 577 0.37 -15.39 13.80
CA ALA A 577 -0.94 -15.52 14.42
C ALA A 577 -0.83 -15.88 15.92
N GLY A 578 0.07 -16.79 16.28
CA GLY A 578 0.31 -17.15 17.69
C GLY A 578 0.75 -15.96 18.54
N GLN A 579 1.66 -15.11 18.03
CA GLN A 579 2.05 -13.88 18.72
C GLN A 579 0.87 -12.91 18.85
N LEU A 580 0.09 -12.73 17.78
CA LEU A 580 -1.11 -11.87 17.82
C LEU A 580 -2.08 -12.32 18.91
N LEU A 581 -2.41 -13.62 18.96
CA LEU A 581 -3.34 -14.16 19.95
C LEU A 581 -2.80 -14.01 21.37
N ALA A 582 -1.50 -14.26 21.58
CA ALA A 582 -0.85 -14.02 22.86
C ALA A 582 -0.97 -12.55 23.28
N MET A 583 -0.63 -11.60 22.39
CA MET A 583 -0.75 -10.16 22.66
C MET A 583 -2.20 -9.77 22.99
N LEU A 584 -3.17 -10.23 22.21
CA LEU A 584 -4.58 -9.95 22.44
C LEU A 584 -5.07 -10.52 23.78
N ALA A 585 -4.62 -11.72 24.16
CA ALA A 585 -5.01 -12.37 25.40
C ALA A 585 -4.41 -11.72 26.65
N THR A 586 -3.18 -11.22 26.56
CA THR A 586 -2.45 -10.70 27.72
C THR A 586 -2.54 -9.18 27.89
N GLN A 587 -2.81 -8.44 26.81
CA GLN A 587 -2.78 -6.98 26.85
C GLN A 587 -4.04 -6.42 27.52
N PRO A 588 -3.96 -5.74 28.67
CA PRO A 588 -5.11 -5.19 29.38
C PRO A 588 -5.76 -4.03 28.61
N LEU A 589 -7.02 -3.74 28.93
CA LEU A 589 -7.77 -2.69 28.23
C LEU A 589 -7.20 -1.29 28.53
N GLU A 590 -6.59 -1.12 29.69
CA GLU A 590 -5.94 0.10 30.15
C GLU A 590 -4.74 0.46 29.24
N GLU A 591 -3.87 -0.50 28.94
CA GLU A 591 -2.75 -0.30 27.99
C GLU A 591 -3.27 0.03 26.58
N LEU A 592 -4.34 -0.62 26.13
CA LEU A 592 -4.97 -0.29 24.84
C LEU A 592 -5.53 1.14 24.83
N ARG A 593 -6.07 1.64 25.94
CA ARG A 593 -6.50 3.04 26.07
C ARG A 593 -5.33 4.02 26.05
N GLU A 594 -4.18 3.65 26.63
CA GLU A 594 -2.97 4.46 26.56
C GLU A 594 -2.45 4.57 25.11
N VAL A 595 -2.43 3.44 24.38
CA VAL A 595 -2.13 3.40 22.94
C VAL A 595 -3.09 4.34 22.18
N SER A 596 -4.40 4.22 22.43
CA SER A 596 -5.42 5.10 21.83
C SER A 596 -5.16 6.58 22.13
N ALA A 597 -4.87 6.94 23.38
CA ALA A 597 -4.58 8.32 23.77
C ALA A 597 -3.32 8.86 23.06
N ALA A 598 -2.30 8.01 22.86
CA ALA A 598 -1.11 8.38 22.09
C ALA A 598 -1.42 8.57 20.60
N MET A 599 -2.25 7.69 20.01
CA MET A 599 -2.75 7.86 18.65
C MET A 599 -3.55 9.16 18.49
N VAL A 600 -4.41 9.54 19.44
CA VAL A 600 -5.15 10.82 19.41
C VAL A 600 -4.20 12.02 19.36
N ARG A 601 -3.16 12.03 20.21
CA ARG A 601 -2.18 13.13 20.23
C ARG A 601 -1.46 13.26 18.89
N HIS A 602 -0.94 12.14 18.38
CA HIS A 602 -0.26 12.12 17.09
C HIS A 602 -1.21 12.49 15.93
N TYR A 603 -2.41 11.94 15.91
CA TYR A 603 -3.42 12.23 14.90
C TYR A 603 -3.83 13.71 14.90
N THR A 604 -3.94 14.33 16.08
CA THR A 604 -4.23 15.77 16.19
C THR A 604 -3.11 16.61 15.55
N ALA A 605 -1.85 16.24 15.77
CA ALA A 605 -0.70 16.85 15.12
C ALA A 605 -0.74 16.66 13.59
N MET A 606 -1.09 15.45 13.11
CA MET A 606 -1.27 15.18 11.68
C MET A 606 -2.37 16.05 11.05
N VAL A 607 -3.52 16.19 11.72
CA VAL A 607 -4.62 17.03 11.24
C VAL A 607 -4.19 18.50 11.18
N ALA A 608 -3.52 19.01 12.20
CA ALA A 608 -3.01 20.38 12.20
C ALA A 608 -2.02 20.61 11.04
N ALA A 609 -1.08 19.68 10.84
CA ALA A 609 -0.10 19.73 9.76
C ALA A 609 -0.77 19.65 8.36
N GLY A 610 -1.70 18.72 8.18
CA GLY A 610 -2.45 18.57 6.92
C GLY A 610 -3.34 19.78 6.61
N LEU A 611 -3.99 20.36 7.61
CA LEU A 611 -4.69 21.64 7.45
C LEU A 611 -3.69 22.72 7.00
N SER A 612 -2.59 22.94 7.72
CA SER A 612 -1.60 23.95 7.31
C SER A 612 -1.08 23.73 5.89
N PHE A 613 -0.82 22.48 5.51
CA PHE A 613 -0.35 22.08 4.19
C PHE A 613 -1.33 22.52 3.10
N TRP A 614 -2.59 22.08 3.18
CA TRP A 614 -3.59 22.33 2.15
C TRP A 614 -3.94 23.82 2.05
N ARG A 615 -3.94 24.54 3.17
CA ARG A 615 -4.16 25.99 3.21
C ARG A 615 -3.08 26.75 2.46
N GLY A 616 -1.82 26.47 2.79
CA GLY A 616 -0.69 27.10 2.11
C GLY A 616 -0.69 26.79 0.62
N LEU A 617 -1.02 25.55 0.26
CA LEU A 617 -1.07 25.12 -1.14
C LEU A 617 -2.15 25.86 -1.94
N VAL A 618 -3.38 25.90 -1.42
CA VAL A 618 -4.50 26.58 -2.09
C VAL A 618 -4.19 28.05 -2.30
N VAL A 619 -3.61 28.74 -1.31
CA VAL A 619 -3.27 30.16 -1.47
C VAL A 619 -2.18 30.36 -2.52
N ALA A 620 -1.11 29.56 -2.50
CA ALA A 620 -0.05 29.67 -3.50
C ALA A 620 -0.59 29.49 -4.93
N LEU A 621 -1.47 28.50 -5.13
CA LEU A 621 -2.04 28.25 -6.46
C LEU A 621 -3.06 29.30 -6.89
N VAL A 622 -3.98 29.68 -6.00
CA VAL A 622 -5.13 30.52 -6.37
C VAL A 622 -4.80 32.01 -6.31
N GLU A 623 -4.01 32.45 -5.32
CA GLU A 623 -3.68 33.87 -5.17
C GLU A 623 -2.39 34.25 -5.87
N GLU A 624 -1.38 33.37 -5.84
CA GLU A 624 -0.06 33.65 -6.41
C GLU A 624 0.09 33.06 -7.82
N GLY A 625 -0.85 32.21 -8.25
CA GLY A 625 -0.87 31.61 -9.58
C GLY A 625 0.24 30.59 -9.84
N SER A 626 0.98 30.18 -8.80
CA SER A 626 2.18 29.36 -8.93
C SER A 626 2.40 28.44 -7.71
N SER A 627 2.72 27.18 -7.97
CA SER A 627 3.17 26.21 -6.98
C SER A 627 4.54 26.54 -6.41
N GLU A 628 5.38 27.31 -7.12
CA GLU A 628 6.72 27.71 -6.64
C GLU A 628 6.67 28.69 -5.47
N ALA A 629 5.57 29.42 -5.34
CA ALA A 629 5.26 30.26 -4.19
C ALA A 629 5.01 29.43 -2.93
N TRP A 630 4.57 28.18 -3.07
CA TRP A 630 4.36 27.32 -1.93
C TRP A 630 5.69 26.89 -1.32
N LYS A 631 5.92 27.30 -0.07
CA LYS A 631 7.14 27.00 0.68
C LYS A 631 6.98 25.84 1.66
N GLY A 632 5.83 25.18 1.71
CA GLY A 632 5.54 24.18 2.75
C GLY A 632 4.69 24.74 3.90
N PRO A 633 4.29 23.90 4.85
CA PRO A 633 3.54 24.30 6.04
C PRO A 633 4.41 25.18 6.95
N ALA A 634 3.80 26.16 7.61
CA ALA A 634 4.48 26.92 8.64
C ALA A 634 4.91 25.97 9.77
N VAL A 635 6.19 26.03 10.17
CA VAL A 635 6.67 25.34 11.38
C VAL A 635 6.14 26.09 12.60
N ALA A 636 4.85 25.98 12.88
CA ALA A 636 4.39 26.18 14.24
C ALA A 636 4.90 24.96 15.02
N SER A 637 5.64 25.17 16.10
CA SER A 637 6.17 24.14 16.99
C SER A 637 5.13 23.02 17.21
N LEU A 638 5.29 21.91 16.48
CA LEU A 638 4.48 20.70 16.62
C LEU A 638 4.95 19.91 17.84
#